data_AF-A0A954YBW0-F1
#
_entry.id   AF-A0A954YBW0-F1
#
_cell.length_a   1.000
_cell.length_b   1.000
_cell.length_c   1.000
_cell.angle_alpha   90.00
_cell.angle_beta   90.00
_cell.angle_gamma   90.00
#
_symmetry.space_group_name_H-M   'P 1'
#
loop_
_entity.id
_entity.type
_entity.pdbx_description
1 polymer ?
#
loop_
_entity_poly.entity_id
_entity_poly.type
_entity_poly.pdbx_seq_one_letter_code
_entity_poly.pdbx_strand_id
1 'polypeptide(L)'
;MEQPAAQNHPARPELSPMAILIGVIIGVLFGAANIYIGLKVGMTVSASIPAAVIAMAVISGILKKSSILESNMAQTIGSVGESLAAGMLFTIPALFIFAYKDKNPDLAPSFWEMTIWGTLGGLLGVLFMIPLRRMLIVREHGTLPYPEGTACAEVLRSGERGGAAASTVFQGVGLGGFYELLRQLGFWPETAKLAIPMLRTEATLAAEPSLLGVGYILGIRVAGFMLAGAVLGWFILIPTFSYFGATADVTISPSEAPLNQMSPGAMWDKYLRYVGAGAVVLGGILSLIRSLKTIGASVFHMFGGKRSADRTDRDIPLPILLLLLIGLGAALWLLPDAGLLHHVFKSIPLIACVIGFGFFFVTVSSRLVGVVGSSSNPASGMTIATILGTSLILVYAVNLNLPPDQMKFAIISVGALVCMAICLAGDCSQDLKTGFLVGATPWKQQVGEILGVVTAVAALAGVIALVNHNFGFVKDATHPAAFLAPQANLMQLLVKGVVETDLPWTLILIGVACALIVELLGIPSLPFSVGLYLPLSLSTPIMAGALIRWLVERARGPAPEGSDRGILGASGLVAGQGLMGVAVIAVAALIAWRWPTARFQPPERPQRTAAAAEEPSAATAALITPFGLTGGGVSVQSDPNDEPPTPPAGKPEPDPNANEPAPVAPAVTQPPTATSPQPAAEEPPTAELAKPLPEATEPEHGQSEPVLATESAPNPEATKPARIADEKGDLVMPHHLQPWMSKEFGFPVDYGLPQQRVGAWIIDWYMLLPLAPFGVLGIWLAIVAMKREPEAP
;
A
#
# COMPACT_ATOMS: atom_id res chain seq x y z
N MET A 1 3.96 15.86 -28.31
CA MET A 1 2.66 16.11 -27.64
C MET A 1 2.06 17.35 -28.26
N GLU A 2 0.75 17.38 -28.52
CA GLU A 2 0.07 18.63 -28.94
C GLU A 2 0.09 19.66 -27.80
N GLN A 3 -0.08 20.94 -28.12
CA GLN A 3 -0.39 21.94 -27.09
C GLN A 3 -1.74 21.61 -26.44
N PRO A 4 -1.95 21.90 -25.14
CA PRO A 4 -3.25 21.73 -24.50
C PRO A 4 -4.29 22.54 -25.27
N ALA A 5 -5.47 21.97 -25.44
CA ALA A 5 -6.52 22.56 -26.26
C ALA A 5 -7.04 23.87 -25.63
N ALA A 6 -6.43 25.00 -26.01
CA ALA A 6 -6.88 26.36 -25.73
C ALA A 6 -8.17 26.73 -26.48
N GLN A 7 -9.06 25.74 -26.68
CA GLN A 7 -10.39 25.95 -27.19
C GLN A 7 -11.20 26.63 -26.09
N ASN A 8 -11.35 27.94 -26.25
CA ASN A 8 -12.31 28.77 -25.51
C ASN A 8 -13.74 28.39 -25.91
N HIS A 9 -14.15 27.16 -25.60
CA HIS A 9 -15.55 26.78 -25.62
C HIS A 9 -16.33 27.74 -24.70
N PRO A 10 -17.54 28.19 -25.09
CA PRO A 10 -18.44 28.88 -24.17
C PRO A 10 -18.70 27.98 -22.96
N ALA A 11 -19.09 28.58 -21.82
CA ALA A 11 -19.13 27.92 -20.51
C ALA A 11 -20.15 26.75 -20.44
N ARG A 12 -19.76 25.59 -20.97
CA ARG A 12 -20.46 24.31 -20.84
C ARG A 12 -20.52 23.92 -19.36
N PRO A 13 -21.57 23.23 -18.90
CA PRO A 13 -21.57 22.61 -17.58
C PRO A 13 -20.44 21.57 -17.50
N GLU A 14 -19.79 21.52 -16.34
CA GLU A 14 -18.70 20.59 -16.03
C GLU A 14 -19.10 19.79 -14.79
N LEU A 15 -19.24 20.50 -13.66
CA LEU A 15 -19.83 20.01 -12.41
C LEU A 15 -21.36 20.10 -12.50
N SER A 16 -22.00 19.19 -13.23
CA SER A 16 -23.47 19.08 -13.28
C SER A 16 -23.98 18.02 -12.29
N PRO A 17 -25.23 18.12 -11.79
CA PRO A 17 -25.79 17.11 -10.90
C PRO A 17 -25.80 15.70 -11.50
N MET A 18 -25.91 15.58 -12.83
CA MET A 18 -25.88 14.29 -13.51
C MET A 18 -24.45 13.74 -13.65
N ALA A 19 -23.46 14.60 -13.90
CA ALA A 19 -22.05 14.19 -13.88
C ALA A 19 -21.64 13.68 -12.49
N ILE A 20 -22.09 14.37 -11.42
CA ILE A 20 -21.91 13.93 -10.03
C ILE A 20 -22.60 12.58 -9.82
N LEU A 21 -23.89 12.44 -10.13
CA LEU A 21 -24.64 11.20 -9.90
C LEU A 21 -24.01 10.00 -10.63
N ILE A 22 -23.62 10.16 -11.90
CA ILE A 22 -22.96 9.10 -12.68
C ILE A 22 -21.61 8.74 -12.05
N GLY A 23 -20.80 9.74 -11.70
CA GLY A 23 -19.49 9.51 -11.08
C GLY A 23 -19.57 8.82 -9.73
N VAL A 24 -20.50 9.22 -8.86
CA VAL A 24 -20.73 8.57 -7.56
C VAL A 24 -21.15 7.11 -7.73
N ILE A 25 -22.05 6.82 -8.68
CA ILE A 25 -22.46 5.45 -9.00
C ILE A 25 -21.27 4.63 -9.51
N ILE A 26 -20.47 5.17 -10.42
CA ILE A 26 -19.26 4.49 -10.93
C ILE A 26 -18.25 4.24 -9.79
N GLY A 27 -17.97 5.23 -8.95
CA GLY A 27 -16.98 5.13 -7.88
C GLY A 27 -17.39 4.15 -6.78
N VAL A 28 -18.65 4.15 -6.36
CA VAL A 28 -19.18 3.14 -5.42
C VAL A 28 -19.06 1.73 -6.02
N LEU A 29 -19.43 1.56 -7.30
CA LEU A 29 -19.40 0.24 -7.95
C LEU A 29 -17.96 -0.27 -8.19
N PHE A 30 -17.10 0.50 -8.84
CA PHE A 30 -15.72 0.10 -9.14
C PHE A 30 -14.86 0.02 -7.87
N GLY A 31 -15.08 0.89 -6.90
CA GLY A 31 -14.42 0.81 -5.59
C GLY A 31 -14.82 -0.45 -4.83
N ALA A 32 -16.12 -0.78 -4.76
CA ALA A 32 -16.59 -2.03 -4.16
C ALA A 32 -15.97 -3.27 -4.84
N ALA A 33 -15.91 -3.28 -6.17
CA ALA A 33 -15.27 -4.35 -6.94
C ALA A 33 -13.76 -4.45 -6.66
N ASN A 34 -13.05 -3.32 -6.58
CA ASN A 34 -11.63 -3.28 -6.24
C ASN A 34 -11.35 -3.71 -4.79
N ILE A 35 -12.26 -3.45 -3.84
CA ILE A 35 -12.17 -4.02 -2.48
C ILE A 35 -12.28 -5.54 -2.52
N TYR A 36 -13.30 -6.10 -3.18
CA TYR A 36 -13.48 -7.55 -3.28
C TYR A 36 -12.26 -8.23 -3.94
N ILE A 37 -11.81 -7.74 -5.10
CA ILE A 37 -10.68 -8.31 -5.82
C ILE A 37 -9.37 -8.09 -5.05
N GLY A 38 -9.12 -6.89 -4.53
CA GLY A 38 -7.91 -6.58 -3.80
C GLY A 38 -7.76 -7.36 -2.49
N LEU A 39 -8.85 -7.67 -1.78
CA LEU A 39 -8.82 -8.52 -0.59
C LEU A 39 -8.56 -10.00 -0.93
N LYS A 40 -8.93 -10.48 -2.13
CA LYS A 40 -8.54 -11.82 -2.63
C LYS A 40 -7.07 -11.85 -3.10
N VAL A 41 -6.68 -10.88 -3.91
CA VAL A 41 -5.47 -10.95 -4.77
C VAL A 41 -4.29 -10.15 -4.22
N GLY A 42 -4.54 -9.10 -3.42
CA GLY A 42 -3.52 -8.20 -2.89
C GLY A 42 -3.13 -7.03 -3.81
N MET A 43 -3.91 -6.76 -4.87
CA MET A 43 -3.67 -5.70 -5.85
C MET A 43 -5.01 -5.12 -6.36
N THR A 44 -5.03 -3.86 -6.77
CA THR A 44 -6.16 -3.18 -7.43
C THR A 44 -5.93 -3.03 -8.94
N VAL A 45 -6.96 -2.57 -9.66
CA VAL A 45 -6.92 -2.32 -11.11
C VAL A 45 -7.58 -0.98 -11.45
N SER A 46 -6.89 -0.21 -12.30
CA SER A 46 -7.32 1.09 -12.80
C SER A 46 -8.74 1.09 -13.36
N ALA A 47 -9.59 1.83 -12.67
CA ALA A 47 -10.98 2.12 -13.00
C ALA A 47 -11.12 3.44 -13.78
N SER A 48 -10.12 4.33 -13.78
CA SER A 48 -10.21 5.65 -14.43
C SER A 48 -10.52 5.56 -15.94
N ILE A 49 -9.83 4.68 -16.67
CA ILE A 49 -10.08 4.48 -18.12
C ILE A 49 -11.47 3.85 -18.38
N PRO A 50 -11.88 2.74 -17.70
CA PRO A 50 -13.26 2.25 -17.76
C PRO A 50 -14.32 3.31 -17.38
N ALA A 51 -14.06 4.14 -16.37
CA ALA A 51 -14.96 5.19 -15.92
C ALA A 51 -15.16 6.26 -17.00
N ALA A 52 -14.10 6.68 -17.71
CA ALA A 52 -14.20 7.56 -18.88
C ALA A 52 -15.12 6.96 -19.96
N VAL A 53 -14.93 5.68 -20.28
CA VAL A 53 -15.73 4.97 -21.29
C VAL A 53 -17.20 4.88 -20.88
N ILE A 54 -17.49 4.52 -19.62
CA ILE A 54 -18.86 4.36 -19.11
C ILE A 54 -19.55 5.72 -18.96
N ALA A 55 -18.85 6.75 -18.48
CA ALA A 55 -19.37 8.12 -18.41
C ALA A 55 -19.78 8.63 -19.80
N MET A 56 -18.92 8.48 -20.81
CA MET A 56 -19.24 8.84 -22.20
C MET A 56 -20.42 8.02 -22.73
N ALA A 57 -20.50 6.71 -22.45
CA ALA A 57 -21.59 5.86 -22.90
C ALA A 57 -22.96 6.28 -22.32
N VAL A 58 -23.01 6.65 -21.04
CA VAL A 58 -24.24 7.14 -20.41
C VAL A 58 -24.59 8.55 -20.89
N ILE A 59 -23.63 9.48 -20.87
CA ILE A 59 -23.89 10.90 -21.17
C ILE A 59 -24.17 11.13 -22.66
N SER A 60 -23.35 10.56 -23.55
CA SER A 60 -23.53 10.74 -25.00
C SER A 60 -24.51 9.73 -25.61
N GLY A 61 -24.55 8.49 -25.11
CA GLY A 61 -25.44 7.45 -25.64
C GLY A 61 -26.88 7.51 -25.10
N ILE A 62 -27.03 7.47 -23.78
CA ILE A 62 -28.36 7.41 -23.13
C ILE A 62 -28.99 8.81 -23.02
N LEU A 63 -28.24 9.78 -22.48
CA LEU A 63 -28.73 11.14 -22.27
C LEU A 63 -28.65 12.03 -23.51
N LYS A 64 -28.00 11.55 -24.60
CA LYS A 64 -27.83 12.25 -25.88
C LYS A 64 -27.16 13.64 -25.76
N LYS A 65 -26.27 13.80 -24.77
CA LYS A 65 -25.50 15.02 -24.53
C LYS A 65 -24.06 14.87 -25.01
N SER A 66 -23.62 15.74 -25.93
CA SER A 66 -22.20 15.87 -26.29
C SER A 66 -21.47 16.76 -25.27
N SER A 67 -21.02 16.18 -24.15
CA SER A 67 -20.23 16.90 -23.15
C SER A 67 -19.05 16.06 -22.63
N ILE A 68 -17.90 16.25 -23.28
CA ILE A 68 -16.60 15.74 -22.83
C ILE A 68 -16.28 16.18 -21.38
N LEU A 69 -16.72 17.37 -20.95
CA LEU A 69 -16.40 17.91 -19.61
C LEU A 69 -17.33 17.38 -18.50
N GLU A 70 -18.62 17.12 -18.77
CA GLU A 70 -19.47 16.36 -17.84
C GLU A 70 -18.95 14.92 -17.70
N SER A 71 -18.43 14.34 -18.78
CA SER A 71 -17.89 12.97 -18.79
C SER A 71 -16.53 12.86 -18.10
N ASN A 72 -15.65 13.85 -18.28
CA ASN A 72 -14.44 14.02 -17.47
C ASN A 72 -14.78 14.13 -15.98
N MET A 73 -15.77 14.95 -15.62
CA MET A 73 -16.17 15.12 -14.22
C MET A 73 -16.71 13.82 -13.62
N ALA A 74 -17.57 13.11 -14.35
CA ALA A 74 -18.07 11.80 -13.91
C ALA A 74 -16.94 10.76 -13.78
N GLN A 75 -15.93 10.80 -14.67
CA GLN A 75 -14.73 9.99 -14.52
C GLN A 75 -13.93 10.37 -13.27
N THR A 76 -13.63 11.66 -13.05
CA THR A 76 -12.86 12.16 -11.89
C THR A 76 -13.53 11.80 -10.56
N ILE A 77 -14.86 11.79 -10.50
CA ILE A 77 -15.59 11.37 -9.30
C ILE A 77 -15.61 9.83 -9.16
N GLY A 78 -15.54 9.10 -10.28
CA GLY A 78 -15.56 7.64 -10.32
C GLY A 78 -14.22 6.96 -9.98
N SER A 79 -13.09 7.56 -10.33
CA SER A 79 -11.74 7.05 -10.00
C SER A 79 -11.48 7.04 -8.49
N VAL A 80 -11.95 8.06 -7.76
CA VAL A 80 -11.82 8.16 -6.28
C VAL A 80 -12.22 6.87 -5.54
N GLY A 81 -13.21 6.14 -6.07
CA GLY A 81 -13.66 4.87 -5.50
C GLY A 81 -12.59 3.78 -5.50
N GLU A 82 -11.76 3.72 -6.54
CA GLU A 82 -10.59 2.83 -6.58
C GLU A 82 -9.50 3.28 -5.61
N SER A 83 -9.14 4.57 -5.63
CA SER A 83 -7.99 5.07 -4.86
C SER A 83 -8.21 4.90 -3.36
N LEU A 84 -9.44 5.15 -2.90
CA LEU A 84 -9.86 4.86 -1.54
C LEU A 84 -9.91 3.35 -1.29
N ALA A 85 -10.45 2.55 -2.21
CA ALA A 85 -10.48 1.09 -2.07
C ALA A 85 -9.08 0.51 -1.84
N ALA A 86 -8.09 0.90 -2.66
CA ALA A 86 -6.70 0.49 -2.53
C ALA A 86 -6.14 0.85 -1.14
N GLY A 87 -6.27 2.12 -0.73
CA GLY A 87 -5.76 2.58 0.55
C GLY A 87 -6.40 1.92 1.77
N MET A 88 -7.73 1.72 1.73
CA MET A 88 -8.50 1.04 2.78
C MET A 88 -8.12 -0.45 2.87
N LEU A 89 -8.13 -1.18 1.75
CA LEU A 89 -7.96 -2.63 1.76
C LEU A 89 -6.52 -3.08 2.07
N PHE A 90 -5.52 -2.23 1.81
CA PHE A 90 -4.13 -2.53 2.18
C PHE A 90 -3.87 -2.47 3.70
N THR A 91 -4.70 -1.76 4.46
CA THR A 91 -4.37 -1.34 5.83
C THR A 91 -5.44 -1.73 6.86
N ILE A 92 -6.70 -1.39 6.62
CA ILE A 92 -7.81 -1.59 7.57
C ILE A 92 -8.00 -3.07 7.97
N PRO A 93 -7.93 -4.07 7.07
CA PRO A 93 -8.07 -5.47 7.46
C PRO A 93 -6.98 -5.96 8.42
N ALA A 94 -5.85 -5.27 8.55
CA ALA A 94 -4.79 -5.64 9.49
C ALA A 94 -5.27 -5.54 10.95
N LEU A 95 -6.16 -4.59 11.24
CA LEU A 95 -6.79 -4.45 12.56
C LEU A 95 -7.77 -5.58 12.86
N PHE A 96 -8.58 -6.00 11.89
CA PHE A 96 -9.44 -7.19 12.03
C PHE A 96 -8.62 -8.48 12.22
N ILE A 97 -7.47 -8.60 11.53
CA ILE A 97 -6.54 -9.72 11.70
C ILE A 97 -5.91 -9.71 13.11
N PHE A 98 -5.51 -8.55 13.62
CA PHE A 98 -5.06 -8.40 15.02
C PHE A 98 -6.18 -8.76 16.02
N ALA A 99 -7.37 -8.16 15.87
CA ALA A 99 -8.52 -8.41 16.75
C ALA A 99 -8.87 -9.90 16.86
N TYR A 100 -8.77 -10.63 15.75
CA TYR A 100 -8.93 -12.08 15.73
C TYR A 100 -7.77 -12.83 16.42
N LYS A 101 -6.51 -12.54 16.05
CA LYS A 101 -5.33 -13.26 16.55
C LYS A 101 -5.10 -13.03 18.05
N ASP A 102 -5.26 -11.79 18.49
CA ASP A 102 -5.02 -11.32 19.84
C ASP A 102 -6.25 -11.52 20.74
N LYS A 103 -7.37 -11.99 20.15
CA LYS A 103 -8.69 -12.22 20.77
C LYS A 103 -9.31 -10.98 21.43
N ASN A 104 -8.88 -9.79 21.00
CA ASN A 104 -9.35 -8.50 21.51
C ASN A 104 -10.31 -7.85 20.49
N PRO A 105 -11.63 -7.86 20.71
CA PRO A 105 -12.60 -7.31 19.75
C PRO A 105 -12.54 -5.78 19.65
N ASP A 106 -11.95 -5.07 20.61
CA ASP A 106 -11.86 -3.60 20.56
C ASP A 106 -10.89 -3.12 19.48
N LEU A 107 -9.91 -3.96 19.10
CA LEU A 107 -9.02 -3.69 17.97
C LEU A 107 -9.75 -3.65 16.62
N ALA A 108 -10.95 -4.21 16.50
CA ALA A 108 -11.71 -4.22 15.25
C ALA A 108 -12.37 -2.84 15.01
N PRO A 109 -12.01 -2.12 13.92
CA PRO A 109 -12.52 -0.78 13.69
C PRO A 109 -14.00 -0.83 13.31
N SER A 110 -14.79 0.04 13.93
CA SER A 110 -16.20 0.18 13.60
C SER A 110 -16.41 0.74 12.18
N PHE A 111 -17.63 0.58 11.66
CA PHE A 111 -18.05 1.17 10.38
C PHE A 111 -17.76 2.68 10.31
N TRP A 112 -17.99 3.41 11.41
CA TRP A 112 -17.73 4.85 11.47
C TRP A 112 -16.24 5.18 11.55
N GLU A 113 -15.43 4.40 12.26
CA GLU A 113 -13.96 4.59 12.27
C GLU A 113 -13.37 4.42 10.87
N MET A 114 -13.76 3.35 10.15
CA MET A 114 -13.35 3.13 8.75
C MET A 114 -13.82 4.27 7.82
N THR A 115 -15.06 4.73 8.00
CA THR A 115 -15.65 5.84 7.21
C THR A 115 -14.93 7.17 7.48
N ILE A 116 -14.62 7.46 8.74
CA ILE A 116 -13.90 8.67 9.16
C ILE A 116 -12.47 8.64 8.62
N TRP A 117 -11.73 7.53 8.77
CA TRP A 117 -10.37 7.47 8.24
C TRP A 117 -10.32 7.56 6.71
N GLY A 118 -11.24 6.93 5.99
CA GLY A 118 -11.29 7.08 4.53
C GLY A 118 -11.65 8.50 4.10
N THR A 119 -12.50 9.19 4.87
CA THR A 119 -12.79 10.61 4.65
C THR A 119 -11.54 11.46 4.90
N LEU A 120 -10.90 11.31 6.06
CA LEU A 120 -9.76 12.14 6.47
C LEU A 120 -8.51 11.86 5.60
N GLY A 121 -8.19 10.60 5.34
CA GLY A 121 -7.06 10.20 4.49
C GLY A 121 -7.28 10.56 3.03
N GLY A 122 -8.50 10.40 2.50
CA GLY A 122 -8.87 10.87 1.17
C GLY A 122 -8.70 12.39 1.05
N LEU A 123 -9.33 13.16 1.93
CA LEU A 123 -9.21 14.62 1.93
C LEU A 123 -7.76 15.08 2.08
N LEU A 124 -6.93 14.42 2.91
CA LEU A 124 -5.49 14.71 3.01
C LEU A 124 -4.79 14.59 1.65
N GLY A 125 -5.08 13.54 0.88
CA GLY A 125 -4.55 13.31 -0.47
C GLY A 125 -4.94 14.41 -1.46
N VAL A 126 -6.24 14.70 -1.59
CA VAL A 126 -6.72 15.74 -2.51
C VAL A 126 -6.15 17.11 -2.13
N LEU A 127 -6.18 17.47 -0.85
CA LEU A 127 -5.73 18.79 -0.39
C LEU A 127 -4.23 19.01 -0.62
N PHE A 128 -3.38 18.00 -0.41
CA PHE A 128 -1.96 18.10 -0.73
C PHE A 128 -1.65 18.03 -2.24
N MET A 129 -2.53 17.44 -3.06
CA MET A 129 -2.36 17.46 -4.53
C MET A 129 -2.65 18.84 -5.16
N ILE A 130 -3.53 19.65 -4.58
CA ILE A 130 -3.89 21.00 -5.08
C ILE A 130 -2.66 21.90 -5.37
N PRO A 131 -1.71 22.13 -4.45
CA PRO A 131 -0.52 22.94 -4.74
C PRO A 131 0.44 22.25 -5.72
N LEU A 132 0.55 20.92 -5.68
CA LEU A 132 1.47 20.13 -6.52
C LEU A 132 1.08 20.14 -7.99
N ARG A 133 -0.21 20.22 -8.32
CA ARG A 133 -0.75 20.25 -9.70
C ARG A 133 0.01 21.21 -10.62
N ARG A 134 0.25 22.45 -10.17
CA ARG A 134 0.94 23.47 -10.98
C ARG A 134 2.39 23.12 -11.26
N MET A 135 3.05 22.43 -10.32
CA MET A 135 4.42 21.99 -10.48
C MET A 135 4.50 20.78 -11.43
N LEU A 136 3.73 19.73 -11.17
CA LEU A 136 3.88 18.45 -11.85
C LEU A 136 3.12 18.37 -13.19
N ILE A 137 1.89 18.89 -13.27
CA ILE A 137 1.02 18.71 -14.45
C ILE A 137 1.17 19.86 -15.45
N VAL A 138 1.38 21.09 -14.97
CA VAL A 138 1.46 22.30 -15.82
C VAL A 138 2.90 22.60 -16.28
N ARG A 139 3.89 22.61 -15.37
CA ARG A 139 5.29 22.87 -15.76
C ARG A 139 5.96 21.67 -16.39
N GLU A 140 5.87 20.51 -15.75
CA GLU A 140 6.49 19.27 -16.24
C GLU A 140 5.62 18.53 -17.27
N HIS A 141 4.67 19.22 -17.93
CA HIS A 141 3.72 18.62 -18.86
C HIS A 141 4.38 17.76 -19.96
N GLY A 142 5.52 18.23 -20.50
CA GLY A 142 6.30 17.55 -21.51
C GLY A 142 7.34 16.55 -20.98
N THR A 143 7.49 16.44 -19.65
CA THR A 143 8.46 15.56 -18.97
C THR A 143 7.77 14.39 -18.29
N LEU A 144 6.60 14.63 -17.68
CA LEU A 144 5.76 13.61 -17.06
C LEU A 144 4.63 13.21 -18.02
N PRO A 145 4.67 12.01 -18.64
CA PRO A 145 3.65 11.57 -19.58
C PRO A 145 2.26 11.47 -18.93
N TYR A 146 2.15 11.06 -17.66
CA TYR A 146 0.88 10.70 -17.00
C TYR A 146 0.07 9.74 -17.88
N PRO A 147 0.51 8.47 -18.02
CA PRO A 147 0.03 7.58 -19.08
C PRO A 147 -1.47 7.27 -18.95
N GLU A 148 -1.97 7.09 -17.73
CA GLU A 148 -3.38 6.77 -17.50
C GLU A 148 -4.30 8.00 -17.72
N GLY A 149 -3.90 9.19 -17.24
CA GLY A 149 -4.65 10.42 -17.48
C GLY A 149 -4.63 10.86 -18.96
N THR A 150 -3.53 10.60 -19.66
CA THR A 150 -3.42 10.81 -21.11
C THR A 150 -4.29 9.81 -21.88
N ALA A 151 -4.32 8.54 -21.47
CA ALA A 151 -5.24 7.53 -22.00
C ALA A 151 -6.72 7.90 -21.77
N CYS A 152 -7.09 8.35 -20.57
CA CYS A 152 -8.43 8.87 -20.27
C CYS A 152 -8.79 10.07 -21.15
N ALA A 153 -7.87 11.00 -21.38
CA ALA A 153 -8.10 12.15 -22.24
C ALA A 153 -8.36 11.73 -23.69
N GLU A 154 -7.62 10.75 -24.22
CA GLU A 154 -7.86 10.25 -25.58
C GLU A 154 -9.14 9.41 -25.69
N VAL A 155 -9.53 8.66 -24.66
CA VAL A 155 -10.88 8.04 -24.58
C VAL A 155 -11.98 9.10 -24.61
N LEU A 156 -11.84 10.18 -23.85
CA LEU A 156 -12.82 11.26 -23.79
C LEU A 156 -12.91 12.02 -25.13
N ARG A 157 -11.77 12.27 -25.80
CA ARG A 157 -11.69 12.89 -27.14
C ARG A 157 -12.25 11.99 -28.25
N SER A 158 -11.91 10.70 -28.24
CA SER A 158 -12.34 9.73 -29.26
C SER A 158 -13.77 9.23 -29.05
N GLY A 159 -14.30 9.29 -27.82
CA GLY A 159 -15.67 8.91 -27.48
C GLY A 159 -16.75 9.73 -28.19
N GLU A 160 -16.47 10.98 -28.57
CA GLU A 160 -17.36 11.79 -29.44
C GLU A 160 -17.50 11.20 -30.87
N ARG A 161 -16.69 10.18 -31.24
CA ARG A 161 -16.63 9.61 -32.59
C ARG A 161 -17.11 8.15 -32.70
N GLY A 162 -17.42 7.44 -31.60
CA GLY A 162 -18.08 6.11 -31.70
C GLY A 162 -18.03 5.20 -30.47
N GLY A 163 -19.13 4.48 -30.21
CA GLY A 163 -19.34 3.69 -28.98
C GLY A 163 -18.68 2.30 -28.89
N ALA A 164 -17.76 1.94 -29.78
CA ALA A 164 -17.18 0.57 -29.81
C ALA A 164 -16.37 0.22 -28.55
N ALA A 165 -15.73 1.21 -27.91
CA ALA A 165 -15.02 1.04 -26.63
C ALA A 165 -15.98 0.59 -25.50
N ALA A 166 -17.14 1.24 -25.39
CA ALA A 166 -18.14 0.95 -24.37
C ALA A 166 -18.68 -0.48 -24.47
N SER A 167 -18.98 -0.96 -25.68
CA SER A 167 -19.39 -2.34 -25.90
C SER A 167 -18.34 -3.34 -25.41
N THR A 168 -17.05 -3.01 -25.51
CA THR A 168 -15.96 -3.89 -25.06
C THR A 168 -15.90 -3.98 -23.53
N VAL A 169 -16.03 -2.85 -22.83
CA VAL A 169 -16.08 -2.81 -21.35
C VAL A 169 -17.31 -3.56 -20.83
N PHE A 170 -18.50 -3.30 -21.38
CA PHE A 170 -19.72 -3.99 -20.95
C PHE A 170 -19.72 -5.50 -21.25
N GLN A 171 -19.08 -5.95 -22.34
CA GLN A 171 -18.86 -7.38 -22.60
C GLN A 171 -17.95 -8.02 -21.56
N GLY A 172 -16.85 -7.35 -21.18
CA GLY A 172 -15.98 -7.79 -20.09
C GLY A 172 -16.74 -7.89 -18.75
N VAL A 173 -17.50 -6.85 -18.39
CA VAL A 173 -18.32 -6.83 -17.16
C VAL A 173 -19.35 -7.96 -17.14
N GLY A 174 -20.06 -8.16 -18.25
CA GLY A 174 -21.04 -9.25 -18.38
C GLY A 174 -20.41 -10.64 -18.28
N LEU A 175 -19.28 -10.87 -18.95
CA LEU A 175 -18.59 -12.17 -18.95
C LEU A 175 -17.95 -12.48 -17.60
N GLY A 176 -17.28 -11.52 -16.97
CA GLY A 176 -16.67 -11.69 -15.65
C GLY A 176 -17.72 -11.91 -14.55
N GLY A 177 -18.83 -11.16 -14.60
CA GLY A 177 -19.94 -11.32 -13.66
C GLY A 177 -20.70 -12.63 -13.85
N PHE A 178 -20.95 -13.05 -15.11
CA PHE A 178 -21.60 -14.34 -15.38
C PHE A 178 -20.73 -15.53 -14.95
N TYR A 179 -19.41 -15.46 -15.16
CA TYR A 179 -18.47 -16.46 -14.68
C TYR A 179 -18.49 -16.58 -13.15
N GLU A 180 -18.40 -15.44 -12.44
CA GLU A 180 -18.47 -15.41 -10.97
C GLU A 180 -19.80 -15.99 -10.46
N LEU A 181 -20.92 -15.71 -11.11
CA LEU A 181 -22.22 -16.26 -10.74
C LEU A 181 -22.24 -17.80 -10.86
N LEU A 182 -21.72 -18.36 -11.96
CA LEU A 182 -21.62 -19.82 -12.13
C LEU A 182 -20.64 -20.45 -11.13
N ARG A 183 -19.54 -19.78 -10.84
CA ARG A 183 -18.55 -20.18 -9.82
C ARG A 183 -19.20 -20.25 -8.43
N GLN A 184 -19.96 -19.23 -8.05
CA GLN A 184 -20.69 -19.15 -6.77
C GLN A 184 -21.87 -20.14 -6.68
N LEU A 185 -22.43 -20.55 -7.82
CA LEU A 185 -23.40 -21.65 -7.92
C LEU A 185 -22.74 -23.05 -7.90
N GLY A 186 -21.43 -23.15 -7.76
CA GLY A 186 -20.71 -24.41 -7.56
C GLY A 186 -20.40 -25.21 -8.83
N PHE A 187 -20.46 -24.60 -10.02
CA PHE A 187 -20.19 -25.31 -11.29
C PHE A 187 -18.73 -25.80 -11.44
N TRP A 188 -17.77 -25.17 -10.74
CA TRP A 188 -16.35 -25.57 -10.69
C TRP A 188 -15.65 -25.00 -9.45
N PRO A 189 -14.54 -25.60 -8.98
CA PRO A 189 -13.79 -25.10 -7.83
C PRO A 189 -13.01 -23.80 -8.12
N GLU A 190 -12.81 -22.99 -7.08
CA GLU A 190 -12.04 -21.74 -7.12
C GLU A 190 -10.55 -21.94 -7.43
N THR A 191 -9.96 -23.06 -6.96
CA THR A 191 -8.56 -23.42 -7.24
C THR A 191 -8.44 -24.86 -7.73
N ALA A 192 -7.70 -25.05 -8.82
CA ALA A 192 -7.18 -26.35 -9.22
C ALA A 192 -5.82 -26.58 -8.53
N LYS A 193 -5.59 -27.82 -8.08
CA LYS A 193 -4.36 -28.25 -7.40
C LYS A 193 -3.80 -29.50 -8.06
N LEU A 194 -2.48 -29.50 -8.30
CA LEU A 194 -1.72 -30.63 -8.80
C LEU A 194 -0.49 -30.84 -7.90
N ALA A 195 -0.54 -31.86 -7.05
CA ALA A 195 0.59 -32.24 -6.21
C ALA A 195 1.74 -32.78 -7.08
N ILE A 196 2.98 -32.44 -6.73
CA ILE A 196 4.21 -32.90 -7.39
C ILE A 196 5.07 -33.58 -6.32
N PRO A 197 4.82 -34.87 -6.00
CA PRO A 197 5.44 -35.54 -4.85
C PRO A 197 6.98 -35.58 -4.92
N MET A 198 7.53 -35.73 -6.12
CA MET A 198 8.98 -35.80 -6.38
C MET A 198 9.74 -34.53 -5.94
N LEU A 199 9.07 -33.37 -5.95
CA LEU A 199 9.64 -32.09 -5.50
C LEU A 199 9.05 -31.62 -4.15
N ARG A 200 8.21 -32.44 -3.49
CA ARG A 200 7.46 -32.10 -2.27
C ARG A 200 6.75 -30.74 -2.34
N THR A 201 6.14 -30.42 -3.48
CA THR A 201 5.43 -29.15 -3.71
C THR A 201 4.08 -29.37 -4.42
N GLU A 202 3.26 -28.34 -4.55
CA GLU A 202 2.02 -28.36 -5.33
C GLU A 202 2.00 -27.21 -6.36
N ALA A 203 1.73 -27.56 -7.63
CA ALA A 203 1.35 -26.58 -8.63
C ALA A 203 -0.14 -26.22 -8.41
N THR A 204 -0.45 -24.94 -8.34
CA THR A 204 -1.82 -24.46 -8.06
C THR A 204 -2.20 -23.35 -9.02
N LEU A 205 -3.50 -23.30 -9.38
CA LEU A 205 -4.05 -22.35 -10.34
C LEU A 205 -5.42 -21.88 -9.83
N ALA A 206 -5.58 -20.59 -9.57
CA ALA A 206 -6.91 -20.01 -9.33
C ALA A 206 -7.65 -19.84 -10.66
N ALA A 207 -8.85 -20.39 -10.75
CA ALA A 207 -9.67 -20.37 -11.96
C ALA A 207 -10.52 -19.09 -12.00
N GLU A 208 -9.88 -17.93 -12.13
CA GLU A 208 -10.54 -16.62 -11.98
C GLU A 208 -10.24 -15.68 -13.18
N PRO A 209 -11.26 -15.16 -13.91
CA PRO A 209 -11.07 -14.30 -15.07
C PRO A 209 -10.52 -12.91 -14.70
N SER A 210 -10.76 -12.44 -13.47
CA SER A 210 -10.11 -11.23 -12.96
C SER A 210 -8.57 -11.35 -12.92
N LEU A 211 -8.01 -12.52 -12.62
CA LEU A 211 -6.55 -12.73 -12.61
C LEU A 211 -5.95 -12.71 -14.02
N LEU A 212 -6.69 -13.24 -15.01
CA LEU A 212 -6.33 -13.08 -16.43
C LEU A 212 -6.41 -11.60 -16.86
N GLY A 213 -7.41 -10.86 -16.39
CA GLY A 213 -7.54 -9.42 -16.64
C GLY A 213 -6.40 -8.60 -16.04
N VAL A 214 -6.13 -8.78 -14.74
CA VAL A 214 -4.97 -8.22 -14.02
C VAL A 214 -3.67 -8.51 -14.77
N GLY A 215 -3.47 -9.77 -15.18
CA GLY A 215 -2.30 -10.19 -15.96
C GLY A 215 -2.15 -9.45 -17.28
N TYR A 216 -3.25 -9.31 -18.04
CA TYR A 216 -3.25 -8.56 -19.30
C TYR A 216 -2.87 -7.09 -19.06
N ILE A 217 -3.38 -6.47 -17.99
CA ILE A 217 -3.12 -5.06 -17.68
C ILE A 217 -1.66 -4.83 -17.25
N LEU A 218 -1.14 -5.65 -16.33
CA LEU A 218 0.24 -5.57 -15.82
C LEU A 218 1.31 -5.92 -16.88
N GLY A 219 0.97 -6.79 -17.84
CA GLY A 219 1.86 -7.17 -18.93
C GLY A 219 3.05 -8.05 -18.53
N ILE A 220 3.81 -8.48 -19.53
CA ILE A 220 4.73 -9.63 -19.41
C ILE A 220 5.93 -9.40 -18.47
N ARG A 221 6.40 -8.15 -18.32
CA ARG A 221 7.54 -7.83 -17.43
C ARG A 221 7.15 -7.97 -15.95
N VAL A 222 6.10 -7.30 -15.51
CA VAL A 222 5.66 -7.30 -14.11
C VAL A 222 5.17 -8.69 -13.69
N ALA A 223 4.33 -9.32 -14.51
CA ALA A 223 3.89 -10.70 -14.28
C ALA A 223 5.05 -11.71 -14.29
N GLY A 224 6.09 -11.47 -15.09
CA GLY A 224 7.33 -12.23 -15.09
C GLY A 224 8.08 -12.17 -13.76
N PHE A 225 8.26 -10.98 -13.21
CA PHE A 225 8.91 -10.82 -11.90
C PHE A 225 8.08 -11.44 -10.76
N MET A 226 6.75 -11.26 -10.77
CA MET A 226 5.85 -11.91 -9.82
C MET A 226 5.91 -13.44 -9.90
N LEU A 227 5.92 -14.02 -11.10
CA LEU A 227 6.04 -15.47 -11.24
C LEU A 227 7.43 -15.96 -10.84
N ALA A 228 8.51 -15.23 -11.13
CA ALA A 228 9.86 -15.59 -10.70
C ALA A 228 9.98 -15.66 -9.17
N GLY A 229 9.38 -14.70 -8.45
CA GLY A 229 9.29 -14.73 -6.99
C GLY A 229 8.51 -15.93 -6.47
N ALA A 230 7.34 -16.20 -7.06
CA ALA A 230 6.53 -17.38 -6.70
C ALA A 230 7.26 -18.69 -6.99
N VAL A 231 8.04 -18.77 -8.08
CA VAL A 231 8.83 -19.96 -8.43
C VAL A 231 9.98 -20.18 -7.45
N LEU A 232 10.71 -19.14 -7.04
CA LEU A 232 11.71 -19.24 -5.96
C LEU A 232 11.07 -19.76 -4.67
N GLY A 233 9.92 -19.22 -4.29
CA GLY A 233 9.19 -19.67 -3.10
C GLY A 233 8.77 -21.13 -3.16
N TRP A 234 8.00 -21.50 -4.18
CA TRP A 234 7.28 -22.78 -4.24
C TRP A 234 8.10 -23.95 -4.79
N PHE A 235 9.15 -23.71 -5.59
CA PHE A 235 9.96 -24.78 -6.20
C PHE A 235 11.42 -24.81 -5.73
N ILE A 236 11.86 -23.85 -4.92
CA ILE A 236 13.22 -23.83 -4.36
C ILE A 236 13.16 -23.76 -2.82
N LEU A 237 12.53 -22.73 -2.24
CA LEU A 237 12.52 -22.54 -0.79
C LEU A 237 11.67 -23.60 -0.04
N ILE A 238 10.42 -23.85 -0.44
CA ILE A 238 9.59 -24.89 0.20
C ILE A 238 10.24 -26.28 0.13
N PRO A 239 10.76 -26.76 -1.02
CA PRO A 239 11.49 -28.02 -1.08
C PRO A 239 12.75 -28.02 -0.20
N THR A 240 13.47 -26.90 -0.11
CA THR A 240 14.66 -26.74 0.76
C THR A 240 14.29 -26.85 2.24
N PHE A 241 13.21 -26.18 2.69
CA PHE A 241 12.69 -26.30 4.05
C PHE A 241 12.25 -27.73 4.37
N SER A 242 11.59 -28.41 3.42
CA SER A 242 11.18 -29.81 3.59
C SER A 242 12.36 -30.79 3.60
N TYR A 243 13.45 -30.48 2.88
CA TYR A 243 14.67 -31.29 2.87
C TYR A 243 15.39 -31.21 4.22
N PHE A 244 15.80 -30.01 4.65
CA PHE A 244 16.49 -29.83 5.93
C PHE A 244 15.59 -30.23 7.12
N GLY A 245 14.31 -29.93 7.04
CA GLY A 245 13.28 -30.35 8.00
C GLY A 245 12.93 -31.84 7.99
N ALA A 246 13.54 -32.64 7.10
CA ALA A 246 13.49 -34.11 7.12
C ALA A 246 14.82 -34.76 7.51
N THR A 247 15.92 -33.99 7.56
CA THR A 247 17.22 -34.44 8.11
C THR A 247 17.36 -34.22 9.62
N ALA A 248 16.41 -33.52 10.25
CA ALA A 248 16.39 -33.29 11.69
C ALA A 248 14.93 -33.22 12.21
N ASP A 249 14.62 -33.97 13.28
CA ASP A 249 13.36 -33.84 14.03
C ASP A 249 13.40 -32.60 14.95
N VAL A 250 13.57 -31.43 14.32
CA VAL A 250 13.67 -30.13 14.99
C VAL A 250 12.49 -29.27 14.58
N THR A 251 11.70 -28.87 15.58
CA THR A 251 10.64 -27.87 15.44
C THR A 251 11.26 -26.47 15.32
N ILE A 252 11.20 -25.87 14.13
CA ILE A 252 11.72 -24.53 13.88
C ILE A 252 10.59 -23.51 14.04
N SER A 253 10.74 -22.55 14.97
CA SER A 253 9.79 -21.43 15.12
C SER A 253 9.55 -20.72 13.78
N PRO A 254 8.29 -20.35 13.44
CA PRO A 254 7.15 -20.20 14.34
C PRO A 254 6.15 -21.38 14.37
N SER A 255 6.58 -22.63 14.11
CA SER A 255 5.69 -23.81 14.18
C SER A 255 6.18 -24.88 15.16
N GLU A 256 5.27 -25.33 16.01
CA GLU A 256 5.45 -26.47 16.94
C GLU A 256 5.36 -27.84 16.25
N ALA A 257 4.80 -27.91 15.04
CA ALA A 257 4.78 -29.13 14.24
C ALA A 257 6.11 -29.33 13.49
N PRO A 258 6.63 -30.57 13.38
CA PRO A 258 7.81 -30.87 12.56
C PRO A 258 7.63 -30.54 11.07
N LEU A 259 8.69 -30.04 10.42
CA LEU A 259 8.66 -29.65 9.01
C LEU A 259 8.45 -30.84 8.05
N ASN A 260 8.89 -32.04 8.44
CA ASN A 260 8.67 -33.28 7.67
C ASN A 260 7.19 -33.68 7.53
N GLN A 261 6.29 -33.18 8.39
CA GLN A 261 4.86 -33.50 8.41
C GLN A 261 3.96 -32.39 7.85
N MET A 262 4.50 -31.23 7.50
CA MET A 262 3.70 -30.11 6.97
C MET A 262 3.43 -30.25 5.47
N SER A 263 2.22 -29.86 5.05
CA SER A 263 1.89 -29.69 3.63
C SER A 263 2.61 -28.47 3.03
N PRO A 264 2.83 -28.40 1.71
CA PRO A 264 3.42 -27.24 1.06
C PRO A 264 2.67 -25.93 1.36
N GLY A 265 1.34 -25.96 1.38
CA GLY A 265 0.51 -24.81 1.78
C GLY A 265 0.72 -24.37 3.24
N ALA A 266 0.97 -25.31 4.17
CA ALA A 266 1.30 -24.97 5.56
C ALA A 266 2.74 -24.42 5.70
N MET A 267 3.70 -24.94 4.92
CA MET A 267 5.05 -24.38 4.84
C MET A 267 5.05 -22.99 4.19
N TRP A 268 4.21 -22.75 3.19
CA TRP A 268 3.98 -21.41 2.64
C TRP A 268 3.49 -20.46 3.74
N ASP A 269 2.40 -20.82 4.42
CA ASP A 269 1.74 -19.95 5.39
C ASP A 269 2.61 -19.62 6.60
N LYS A 270 3.27 -20.64 7.19
CA LYS A 270 4.05 -20.47 8.43
C LYS A 270 5.49 -19.98 8.24
N TYR A 271 6.11 -20.20 7.08
CA TYR A 271 7.52 -19.84 6.85
C TYR A 271 7.70 -18.90 5.65
N LEU A 272 7.23 -19.29 4.47
CA LEU A 272 7.50 -18.53 3.24
C LEU A 272 6.88 -17.13 3.26
N ARG A 273 5.72 -16.94 3.91
CA ARG A 273 5.12 -15.60 4.11
C ARG A 273 6.03 -14.66 4.92
N TYR A 274 6.83 -15.15 5.86
CA TYR A 274 7.81 -14.33 6.58
C TYR A 274 9.01 -13.97 5.68
N VAL A 275 9.49 -14.90 4.86
CA VAL A 275 10.55 -14.64 3.87
C VAL A 275 10.07 -13.62 2.82
N GLY A 276 8.86 -13.80 2.28
CA GLY A 276 8.22 -12.82 1.39
C GLY A 276 8.07 -11.46 2.07
N ALA A 277 7.67 -11.41 3.35
CA ALA A 277 7.54 -10.16 4.08
C ALA A 277 8.88 -9.40 4.21
N GLY A 278 9.97 -10.08 4.59
CA GLY A 278 11.30 -9.47 4.63
C GLY A 278 11.77 -8.96 3.26
N ALA A 279 11.44 -9.70 2.20
CA ALA A 279 11.73 -9.30 0.82
C ALA A 279 10.92 -8.06 0.40
N VAL A 280 9.66 -7.93 0.81
CA VAL A 280 8.82 -6.74 0.52
C VAL A 280 9.25 -5.55 1.38
N VAL A 281 9.68 -5.75 2.63
CA VAL A 281 10.25 -4.68 3.47
C VAL A 281 11.47 -4.04 2.82
N LEU A 282 12.43 -4.84 2.32
CA LEU A 282 13.58 -4.26 1.62
C LEU A 282 13.13 -3.52 0.35
N GLY A 283 12.22 -4.08 -0.44
CA GLY A 283 11.67 -3.41 -1.62
C GLY A 283 10.98 -2.07 -1.29
N GLY A 284 10.27 -1.98 -0.16
CA GLY A 284 9.68 -0.74 0.35
C GLY A 284 10.73 0.29 0.78
N ILE A 285 11.79 -0.13 1.48
CA ILE A 285 12.91 0.74 1.89
C ILE A 285 13.70 1.24 0.66
N LEU A 286 13.98 0.38 -0.31
CA LEU A 286 14.64 0.76 -1.57
C LEU A 286 13.76 1.71 -2.40
N SER A 287 12.44 1.50 -2.40
CA SER A 287 11.48 2.45 -2.99
C SER A 287 11.54 3.81 -2.28
N LEU A 288 11.54 3.85 -0.94
CA LEU A 288 11.70 5.09 -0.17
C LEU A 288 13.00 5.84 -0.52
N ILE A 289 14.12 5.13 -0.62
CA ILE A 289 15.43 5.73 -0.95
C ILE A 289 15.43 6.35 -2.36
N ARG A 290 14.80 5.68 -3.34
CA ARG A 290 14.59 6.24 -4.68
C ARG A 290 13.67 7.45 -4.67
N SER A 291 12.58 7.38 -3.92
CA SER A 291 11.63 8.48 -3.74
C SER A 291 12.30 9.73 -3.13
N LEU A 292 13.16 9.56 -2.12
CA LEU A 292 13.94 10.65 -1.50
C LEU A 292 14.75 11.45 -2.54
N LYS A 293 15.42 10.77 -3.50
CA LYS A 293 16.13 11.46 -4.60
C LYS A 293 15.19 12.36 -5.42
N THR A 294 13.95 11.94 -5.69
CA THR A 294 12.97 12.73 -6.48
C THR A 294 12.29 13.88 -5.71
N ILE A 295 12.24 13.82 -4.38
CA ILE A 295 11.66 14.86 -3.53
C ILE A 295 12.55 16.11 -3.51
N GLY A 296 13.88 15.92 -3.47
CA GLY A 296 14.87 17.00 -3.38
C GLY A 296 14.82 18.01 -4.54
N ALA A 297 14.38 17.60 -5.73
CA ALA A 297 14.14 18.51 -6.85
C ALA A 297 12.76 19.20 -6.80
N SER A 298 11.79 18.61 -6.11
CA SER A 298 10.37 19.00 -6.21
C SER A 298 9.95 20.02 -5.15
N VAL A 299 10.41 19.88 -3.90
CA VAL A 299 9.95 20.73 -2.79
C VAL A 299 10.37 22.21 -2.95
N PHE A 300 11.59 22.47 -3.44
CA PHE A 300 12.10 23.84 -3.59
C PHE A 300 11.35 24.71 -4.62
N HIS A 301 10.59 24.11 -5.53
CA HIS A 301 9.82 24.83 -6.55
C HIS A 301 8.34 25.04 -6.22
N MET A 302 7.88 24.58 -5.04
CA MET A 302 6.47 24.60 -4.63
C MET A 302 5.88 26.00 -4.45
N PHE A 303 6.70 27.01 -4.14
CA PHE A 303 6.24 28.37 -3.77
C PHE A 303 6.43 29.45 -4.85
N GLY A 304 7.04 29.14 -5.99
CA GLY A 304 7.21 30.09 -7.09
C GLY A 304 6.14 29.93 -8.17
N GLY A 305 5.49 31.02 -8.61
CA GLY A 305 4.66 31.03 -9.82
C GLY A 305 3.66 32.20 -9.93
N LYS A 306 3.59 32.84 -11.11
CA LYS A 306 2.48 33.75 -11.44
C LYS A 306 1.23 32.92 -11.75
N ARG A 307 0.08 33.32 -11.20
CA ARG A 307 -1.23 32.75 -11.55
C ARG A 307 -1.72 33.39 -12.85
N SER A 308 -2.23 32.59 -13.79
CA SER A 308 -2.96 33.14 -14.95
C SER A 308 -4.39 33.52 -14.55
N ALA A 309 -5.02 34.37 -15.36
CA ALA A 309 -6.45 34.64 -15.28
C ALA A 309 -7.28 33.50 -15.91
N ASP A 310 -6.68 32.62 -16.71
CA ASP A 310 -7.36 31.59 -17.49
C ASP A 310 -8.18 30.61 -16.64
N ARG A 311 -9.34 30.18 -17.17
CA ARG A 311 -10.22 29.20 -16.50
C ARG A 311 -9.48 27.91 -16.13
N THR A 312 -8.62 27.42 -17.02
CA THR A 312 -7.84 26.18 -16.90
C THR A 312 -6.64 26.28 -15.94
N ASP A 313 -6.35 27.46 -15.38
CA ASP A 313 -5.36 27.65 -14.31
C ASP A 313 -6.01 27.92 -12.93
N ARG A 314 -7.34 27.90 -12.80
CA ARG A 314 -8.02 28.21 -11.54
C ARG A 314 -8.16 26.98 -10.64
N ASP A 315 -7.25 26.87 -9.67
CA ASP A 315 -7.29 25.94 -8.53
C ASP A 315 -8.10 26.52 -7.35
N ILE A 316 -8.41 25.69 -6.35
CA ILE A 316 -8.94 26.15 -5.05
C ILE A 316 -7.96 27.15 -4.42
N PRO A 317 -8.41 28.34 -3.97
CA PRO A 317 -7.52 29.39 -3.51
C PRO A 317 -6.88 29.05 -2.15
N LEU A 318 -5.60 29.39 -2.01
CA LEU A 318 -4.77 29.01 -0.86
C LEU A 318 -5.38 29.27 0.53
N PRO A 319 -6.11 30.37 0.82
CA PRO A 319 -6.77 30.55 2.13
C PRO A 319 -7.83 29.49 2.43
N ILE A 320 -8.57 29.01 1.41
CA ILE A 320 -9.56 27.93 1.58
C ILE A 320 -8.84 26.59 1.76
N LEU A 321 -7.76 26.34 1.01
CA LEU A 321 -6.93 25.14 1.20
C LEU A 321 -6.34 25.07 2.63
N LEU A 322 -5.80 26.18 3.14
CA LEU A 322 -5.28 26.25 4.51
C LEU A 322 -6.39 26.06 5.56
N LEU A 323 -7.57 26.65 5.36
CA LEU A 323 -8.74 26.43 6.22
C LEU A 323 -9.15 24.95 6.24
N LEU A 324 -9.18 24.27 5.09
CA LEU A 324 -9.53 22.85 4.97
C LEU A 324 -8.48 21.95 5.63
N LEU A 325 -7.17 22.26 5.49
CA LEU A 325 -6.10 21.53 6.16
C LEU A 325 -6.11 21.73 7.68
N ILE A 326 -6.41 22.94 8.16
CA ILE A 326 -6.60 23.22 9.60
C ILE A 326 -7.84 22.47 10.12
N GLY A 327 -8.95 22.50 9.38
CA GLY A 327 -10.16 21.75 9.72
C GLY A 327 -9.93 20.23 9.76
N LEU A 328 -9.11 19.70 8.86
CA LEU A 328 -8.69 18.30 8.83
C LEU A 328 -7.86 17.92 10.07
N GLY A 329 -6.88 18.76 10.45
CA GLY A 329 -6.10 18.58 11.67
C GLY A 329 -6.95 18.66 12.94
N ALA A 330 -7.91 19.60 12.98
CA ALA A 330 -8.88 19.71 14.07
C ALA A 330 -9.82 18.50 14.13
N ALA A 331 -10.26 17.95 13.00
CA ALA A 331 -11.10 16.75 12.96
C ALA A 331 -10.35 15.51 13.50
N LEU A 332 -9.07 15.33 13.13
CA LEU A 332 -8.20 14.30 13.71
C LEU A 332 -8.09 14.45 15.24
N TRP A 333 -7.99 15.68 15.75
CA TRP A 333 -7.87 15.96 17.19
C TRP A 333 -9.17 15.75 17.98
N LEU A 334 -10.33 16.15 17.41
CA LEU A 334 -11.60 16.28 18.14
C LEU A 334 -12.54 15.07 18.03
N LEU A 335 -12.54 14.35 16.90
CA LEU A 335 -13.39 13.17 16.71
C LEU A 335 -13.19 12.03 17.75
N PRO A 336 -12.02 11.85 18.38
CA PRO A 336 -11.85 10.86 19.45
C PRO A 336 -12.61 11.16 20.75
N ASP A 337 -13.10 12.38 20.98
CA ASP A 337 -13.93 12.70 22.15
C ASP A 337 -15.41 12.36 21.94
N ALA A 338 -15.87 12.29 20.69
CA ALA A 338 -17.22 11.84 20.35
C ALA A 338 -17.42 10.31 20.50
N GLY A 339 -16.38 9.57 20.93
CA GLY A 339 -16.39 8.09 20.94
C GLY A 339 -16.41 7.44 19.55
N LEU A 340 -16.28 8.25 18.49
CA LEU A 340 -16.30 7.83 17.08
C LEU A 340 -14.92 7.42 16.55
N LEU A 341 -13.86 7.68 17.31
CA LEU A 341 -12.51 7.16 17.13
C LEU A 341 -11.98 6.71 18.50
N HIS A 342 -11.11 5.71 18.53
CA HIS A 342 -10.22 5.48 19.67
C HIS A 342 -9.48 6.77 20.07
N HIS A 343 -9.31 7.00 21.38
CA HIS A 343 -8.65 8.19 21.97
C HIS A 343 -7.18 8.43 21.54
N VAL A 344 -6.62 7.49 20.79
CA VAL A 344 -5.31 7.43 20.16
C VAL A 344 -4.88 8.71 19.42
N PHE A 345 -5.78 9.42 18.73
CA PHE A 345 -5.39 10.60 17.96
C PHE A 345 -5.12 11.88 18.78
N LYS A 346 -5.32 11.87 20.10
CA LYS A 346 -4.94 12.99 20.99
C LYS A 346 -3.43 13.20 21.13
N SER A 347 -2.61 12.26 20.65
CA SER A 347 -1.15 12.39 20.67
C SER A 347 -0.66 13.30 19.53
N ILE A 348 -0.13 14.49 19.86
CA ILE A 348 0.52 15.40 18.89
C ILE A 348 1.50 14.67 17.95
N PRO A 349 2.36 13.73 18.42
CA PRO A 349 3.25 12.97 17.53
C PRO A 349 2.54 12.12 16.48
N LEU A 350 1.32 11.64 16.76
CA LEU A 350 0.56 10.82 15.81
C LEU A 350 0.02 11.67 14.66
N ILE A 351 -0.55 12.83 14.97
CA ILE A 351 -1.01 13.79 13.94
C ILE A 351 0.19 14.36 13.17
N ALA A 352 1.33 14.60 13.84
CA ALA A 352 2.58 14.96 13.18
C ALA A 352 3.06 13.87 12.19
N CYS A 353 2.91 12.58 12.53
CA CYS A 353 3.18 11.49 11.59
C CYS A 353 2.20 11.50 10.41
N VAL A 354 0.89 11.64 10.63
CA VAL A 354 -0.12 11.70 9.54
C VAL A 354 0.18 12.86 8.58
N ILE A 355 0.39 14.07 9.10
CA ILE A 355 0.65 15.25 8.28
C ILE A 355 2.02 15.17 7.60
N GLY A 356 3.06 14.75 8.33
CA GLY A 356 4.43 14.65 7.82
C GLY A 356 4.61 13.59 6.74
N PHE A 357 4.26 12.32 7.04
CA PHE A 357 4.32 11.25 6.04
C PHE A 357 3.31 11.45 4.92
N GLY A 358 2.12 11.98 5.23
CA GLY A 358 1.11 12.34 4.23
C GLY A 358 1.64 13.33 3.20
N PHE A 359 2.16 14.48 3.63
CA PHE A 359 2.72 15.50 2.72
C PHE A 359 3.90 14.97 1.91
N PHE A 360 4.80 14.25 2.59
CA PHE A 360 6.00 13.66 1.99
C PHE A 360 5.64 12.63 0.91
N PHE A 361 4.84 11.62 1.22
CA PHE A 361 4.52 10.55 0.27
C PHE A 361 3.45 10.93 -0.76
N VAL A 362 2.57 11.90 -0.50
CA VAL A 362 1.75 12.51 -1.56
C VAL A 362 2.64 13.14 -2.63
N THR A 363 3.64 13.94 -2.21
CA THR A 363 4.60 14.59 -3.14
C THR A 363 5.37 13.57 -4.00
N VAL A 364 5.71 12.42 -3.41
CA VAL A 364 6.31 11.28 -4.13
C VAL A 364 5.31 10.64 -5.10
N SER A 365 4.14 10.25 -4.59
CA SER A 365 3.11 9.51 -5.32
C SER A 365 2.71 10.23 -6.60
N SER A 366 2.30 11.50 -6.49
CA SER A 366 1.83 12.30 -7.63
C SER A 366 2.92 12.55 -8.69
N ARG A 367 4.21 12.39 -8.37
CA ARG A 367 5.32 12.44 -9.34
C ARG A 367 5.64 11.08 -9.96
N LEU A 368 5.72 10.01 -9.15
CA LEU A 368 5.94 8.64 -9.65
C LEU A 368 4.82 8.21 -10.61
N VAL A 369 3.57 8.49 -10.23
CA VAL A 369 2.37 8.21 -11.03
C VAL A 369 2.40 8.94 -12.37
N GLY A 370 3.02 10.13 -12.42
CA GLY A 370 3.29 10.87 -13.65
C GLY A 370 4.26 10.18 -14.61
N VAL A 371 5.03 9.19 -14.16
CA VAL A 371 5.93 8.37 -14.98
C VAL A 371 5.34 6.98 -15.26
N VAL A 372 4.87 6.26 -14.24
CA VAL A 372 4.57 4.81 -14.33
C VAL A 372 3.08 4.43 -14.34
N GLY A 373 2.16 5.40 -14.22
CA GLY A 373 0.75 5.11 -13.96
C GLY A 373 0.45 4.97 -12.46
N SER A 374 -0.83 5.00 -12.08
CA SER A 374 -1.25 4.70 -10.70
C SER A 374 -1.34 3.20 -10.45
N SER A 375 -1.68 2.41 -11.48
CA SER A 375 -1.64 0.94 -11.47
C SER A 375 -0.27 0.36 -11.06
N SER A 376 0.82 1.09 -11.36
CA SER A 376 2.20 0.70 -11.07
C SER A 376 2.83 1.47 -9.90
N ASN A 377 2.05 2.28 -9.18
CA ASN A 377 2.54 3.10 -8.08
C ASN A 377 2.98 2.22 -6.89
N PRO A 378 4.20 2.36 -6.33
CA PRO A 378 4.63 1.61 -5.15
C PRO A 378 3.98 2.11 -3.84
N ALA A 379 2.66 2.33 -3.85
CA ALA A 379 1.87 2.81 -2.72
C ALA A 379 2.03 1.91 -1.48
N SER A 380 2.00 0.60 -1.65
CA SER A 380 2.28 -0.37 -0.57
C SER A 380 3.67 -0.19 0.04
N GLY A 381 4.70 0.09 -0.77
CA GLY A 381 6.05 0.38 -0.29
C GLY A 381 6.15 1.68 0.51
N MET A 382 5.46 2.73 0.07
CA MET A 382 5.36 4.01 0.80
C MET A 382 4.56 3.88 2.10
N THR A 383 3.51 3.04 2.12
CA THR A 383 2.74 2.72 3.33
C THR A 383 3.53 1.84 4.31
N ILE A 384 4.32 0.88 3.83
CA ILE A 384 5.27 0.13 4.67
C ILE A 384 6.29 1.07 5.31
N ALA A 385 6.87 1.98 4.53
CA ALA A 385 7.80 2.99 5.03
C ALA A 385 7.14 3.93 6.06
N THR A 386 5.88 4.33 5.84
CA THR A 386 5.08 5.08 6.81
C THR A 386 4.88 4.30 8.09
N ILE A 387 4.43 3.04 8.00
CA ILE A 387 4.13 2.18 9.16
C ILE A 387 5.39 1.93 9.99
N LEU A 388 6.51 1.56 9.36
CA LEU A 388 7.77 1.35 10.05
C LEU A 388 8.31 2.66 10.65
N GLY A 389 8.27 3.76 9.89
CA GLY A 389 8.69 5.08 10.37
C GLY A 389 7.86 5.56 11.58
N THR A 390 6.54 5.45 11.51
CA THR A 390 5.63 5.75 12.64
C THR A 390 5.90 4.82 13.82
N SER A 391 6.12 3.52 13.60
CA SER A 391 6.46 2.58 14.69
C SER A 391 7.73 3.02 15.42
N LEU A 392 8.80 3.31 14.68
CA LEU A 392 10.08 3.75 15.26
C LEU A 392 9.96 5.10 15.98
N ILE A 393 9.18 6.04 15.42
CA ILE A 393 8.95 7.35 16.04
C ILE A 393 8.17 7.20 17.36
N LEU A 394 7.03 6.49 17.35
CA LEU A 394 6.17 6.37 18.54
C LEU A 394 6.82 5.53 19.64
N VAL A 395 7.45 4.40 19.29
CA VAL A 395 8.03 3.45 20.25
C VAL A 395 9.38 3.94 20.79
N TYR A 396 10.29 4.42 19.93
CA TYR A 396 11.67 4.71 20.36
C TYR A 396 12.03 6.20 20.44
N ALA A 397 11.53 7.05 19.53
CA ALA A 397 11.89 8.48 19.54
C ALA A 397 11.03 9.33 20.49
N VAL A 398 9.74 8.98 20.62
CA VAL A 398 8.77 9.63 21.50
C VAL A 398 8.63 8.87 22.83
N ASN A 399 8.90 7.56 22.83
CA ASN A 399 8.60 6.64 23.93
C ASN A 399 7.17 6.82 24.46
N LEU A 400 6.20 6.71 23.54
CA LEU A 400 4.79 6.91 23.85
C LEU A 400 4.23 5.65 24.54
N ASN A 401 4.14 5.68 25.87
CA ASN A 401 3.67 4.56 26.71
C ASN A 401 2.16 4.28 26.55
N LEU A 402 1.75 3.79 25.36
CA LEU A 402 0.46 3.17 25.13
C LEU A 402 0.52 1.65 25.39
N PRO A 403 -0.58 1.01 25.82
CA PRO A 403 -0.70 -0.45 25.78
C PRO A 403 -0.42 -1.00 24.37
N PRO A 404 0.18 -2.20 24.22
CA PRO A 404 0.55 -2.76 22.92
C PRO A 404 -0.57 -2.73 21.87
N ASP A 405 -1.80 -3.03 22.28
CA ASP A 405 -2.96 -3.03 21.39
C ASP A 405 -3.33 -1.62 20.90
N GLN A 406 -3.29 -0.63 21.79
CA GLN A 406 -3.50 0.77 21.39
C GLN A 406 -2.35 1.27 20.49
N MET A 407 -1.12 0.78 20.69
CA MET A 407 0.02 1.08 19.82
C MET A 407 -0.13 0.44 18.44
N LYS A 408 -0.52 -0.84 18.35
CA LYS A 408 -0.85 -1.51 17.07
C LYS A 408 -1.91 -0.72 16.30
N PHE A 409 -2.99 -0.36 17.00
CA PHE A 409 -4.09 0.40 16.45
C PHE A 409 -3.63 1.78 15.93
N ALA A 410 -2.84 2.51 16.71
CA ALA A 410 -2.27 3.81 16.33
C ALA A 410 -1.43 3.74 15.06
N ILE A 411 -0.49 2.80 14.99
CA ILE A 411 0.44 2.66 13.87
C ILE A 411 -0.32 2.30 12.58
N ILE A 412 -1.23 1.32 12.63
CA ILE A 412 -2.04 0.96 11.46
C ILE A 412 -2.99 2.11 11.06
N SER A 413 -3.54 2.87 12.01
CA SER A 413 -4.42 4.01 11.70
C SER A 413 -3.69 5.13 10.95
N VAL A 414 -2.44 5.45 11.33
CA VAL A 414 -1.58 6.37 10.57
C VAL A 414 -1.25 5.79 9.21
N GLY A 415 -0.87 4.51 9.16
CA GLY A 415 -0.63 3.78 7.92
C GLY A 415 -1.82 3.86 6.97
N ALA A 416 -3.05 3.70 7.46
CA ALA A 416 -4.28 3.78 6.69
C ALA A 416 -4.52 5.19 6.14
N LEU A 417 -4.52 6.21 7.01
CA LEU A 417 -4.73 7.61 6.63
C LEU A 417 -3.75 8.05 5.53
N VAL A 418 -2.47 7.72 5.69
CA VAL A 418 -1.42 8.07 4.74
C VAL A 418 -1.50 7.21 3.48
N CYS A 419 -1.85 5.92 3.56
CA CYS A 419 -2.05 5.05 2.40
C CYS A 419 -3.18 5.58 1.49
N MET A 420 -4.29 6.01 2.08
CA MET A 420 -5.43 6.59 1.35
C MET A 420 -5.05 7.94 0.73
N ALA A 421 -4.28 8.77 1.43
CA ALA A 421 -3.73 10.01 0.87
C ALA A 421 -2.79 9.75 -0.31
N ILE A 422 -1.88 8.76 -0.20
CA ILE A 422 -0.93 8.34 -1.25
C ILE A 422 -1.67 7.89 -2.50
N CYS A 423 -2.64 6.98 -2.35
CA CYS A 423 -3.37 6.41 -3.49
C CYS A 423 -4.19 7.50 -4.19
N LEU A 424 -4.97 8.26 -3.43
CA LEU A 424 -5.86 9.27 -4.00
C LEU A 424 -5.11 10.48 -4.59
N ALA A 425 -4.02 10.94 -3.98
CA ALA A 425 -3.18 11.96 -4.63
C ALA A 425 -2.44 11.44 -5.87
N GLY A 426 -2.28 10.11 -5.98
CA GLY A 426 -1.86 9.44 -7.20
C GLY A 426 -2.90 9.60 -8.30
N ASP A 427 -4.10 9.06 -8.11
CA ASP A 427 -5.17 9.10 -9.14
C ASP A 427 -5.61 10.53 -9.45
N CYS A 428 -5.79 11.39 -8.43
CA CYS A 428 -6.08 12.81 -8.62
C CYS A 428 -5.01 13.51 -9.49
N SER A 429 -3.77 13.04 -9.49
CA SER A 429 -2.73 13.56 -10.39
C SER A 429 -2.87 13.08 -11.85
N GLN A 430 -3.38 11.86 -12.09
CA GLN A 430 -3.81 11.44 -13.42
C GLN A 430 -5.03 12.25 -13.87
N ASP A 431 -6.04 12.39 -13.01
CA ASP A 431 -7.32 12.98 -13.38
C ASP A 431 -7.24 14.50 -13.59
N LEU A 432 -6.36 15.19 -12.85
CA LEU A 432 -5.99 16.58 -13.15
C LEU A 432 -5.15 16.73 -14.43
N LYS A 433 -4.43 15.69 -14.89
CA LYS A 433 -3.83 15.66 -16.26
C LYS A 433 -4.90 15.38 -17.31
N THR A 434 -5.82 14.44 -17.10
CA THR A 434 -6.98 14.20 -17.97
C THR A 434 -7.72 15.51 -18.22
N GLY A 435 -8.07 16.21 -17.14
CA GLY A 435 -8.73 17.50 -17.16
C GLY A 435 -7.90 18.60 -17.84
N PHE A 436 -6.60 18.66 -17.60
CA PHE A 436 -5.70 19.58 -18.31
C PHE A 436 -5.70 19.35 -19.83
N LEU A 437 -5.72 18.09 -20.28
CA LEU A 437 -5.70 17.70 -21.69
C LEU A 437 -7.04 17.90 -22.42
N VAL A 438 -8.17 17.81 -21.72
CA VAL A 438 -9.51 18.11 -22.28
C VAL A 438 -10.01 19.54 -21.99
N GLY A 439 -9.26 20.33 -21.23
CA GLY A 439 -9.58 21.73 -20.92
C GLY A 439 -10.60 21.92 -19.80
N ALA A 440 -10.67 21.03 -18.82
CA ALA A 440 -11.51 21.16 -17.62
C ALA A 440 -11.03 22.30 -16.67
N THR A 441 -11.91 22.73 -15.77
CA THR A 441 -11.60 23.74 -14.73
C THR A 441 -11.04 23.06 -13.47
N PRO A 442 -9.80 23.35 -13.03
CA PRO A 442 -9.13 22.57 -11.97
C PRO A 442 -9.87 22.56 -10.63
N TRP A 443 -10.35 23.71 -10.15
CA TRP A 443 -11.09 23.78 -8.88
C TRP A 443 -12.39 22.96 -8.92
N LYS A 444 -13.03 22.80 -10.09
CA LYS A 444 -14.24 21.99 -10.23
C LYS A 444 -13.92 20.51 -10.10
N GLN A 445 -12.79 20.06 -10.66
CA GLN A 445 -12.31 18.69 -10.45
C GLN A 445 -11.91 18.47 -8.99
N GLN A 446 -11.17 19.39 -8.38
CA GLN A 446 -10.79 19.33 -6.96
C GLN A 446 -12.01 19.25 -6.04
N VAL A 447 -13.14 19.89 -6.39
CA VAL A 447 -14.43 19.71 -5.70
C VAL A 447 -15.09 18.37 -6.04
N GLY A 448 -15.00 17.88 -7.27
CA GLY A 448 -15.44 16.53 -7.67
C GLY A 448 -14.76 15.43 -6.87
N GLU A 449 -13.42 15.47 -6.76
CA GLU A 449 -12.60 14.58 -5.94
C GLU A 449 -13.10 14.52 -4.49
N ILE A 450 -13.29 15.69 -3.86
CA ILE A 450 -13.83 15.84 -2.49
C ILE A 450 -15.23 15.23 -2.37
N LEU A 451 -16.11 15.43 -3.37
CA LEU A 451 -17.44 14.82 -3.39
C LEU A 451 -17.37 13.29 -3.56
N GLY A 452 -16.46 12.80 -4.40
CA GLY A 452 -16.19 11.36 -4.55
C GLY A 452 -15.73 10.73 -3.24
N VAL A 453 -14.85 11.40 -2.49
CA VAL A 453 -14.37 10.90 -1.18
C VAL A 453 -15.53 10.74 -0.21
N VAL A 454 -16.30 11.82 -0.01
CA VAL A 454 -17.38 11.86 0.98
C VAL A 454 -18.54 10.91 0.63
N THR A 455 -18.76 10.61 -0.65
CA THR A 455 -19.86 9.73 -1.10
C THR A 455 -19.47 8.26 -1.23
N ALA A 456 -18.25 7.94 -1.70
CA ALA A 456 -17.82 6.55 -1.88
C ALA A 456 -17.48 5.87 -0.54
N VAL A 457 -16.79 6.58 0.36
CA VAL A 457 -16.13 5.98 1.53
C VAL A 457 -17.05 5.15 2.43
N ALA A 458 -18.29 5.58 2.67
CA ALA A 458 -19.24 4.83 3.50
C ALA A 458 -19.63 3.49 2.87
N ALA A 459 -19.78 3.44 1.53
CA ALA A 459 -20.04 2.18 0.83
C ALA A 459 -18.81 1.26 0.86
N LEU A 460 -17.61 1.83 0.74
CA LEU A 460 -16.34 1.09 0.81
C LEU A 460 -16.10 0.47 2.20
N ALA A 461 -16.31 1.23 3.27
CA ALA A 461 -16.32 0.72 4.65
C ALA A 461 -17.37 -0.39 4.84
N GLY A 462 -18.54 -0.24 4.21
CA GLY A 462 -19.61 -1.24 4.19
C GLY A 462 -19.17 -2.56 3.55
N VAL A 463 -18.48 -2.53 2.40
CA VAL A 463 -17.96 -3.74 1.74
C VAL A 463 -16.90 -4.44 2.60
N ILE A 464 -16.00 -3.70 3.26
CA ILE A 464 -15.01 -4.30 4.18
C ILE A 464 -15.70 -4.98 5.36
N ALA A 465 -16.66 -4.31 6.00
CA ALA A 465 -17.45 -4.88 7.11
C ALA A 465 -18.22 -6.13 6.67
N LEU A 466 -18.82 -6.10 5.48
CA LEU A 466 -19.61 -7.19 4.89
C LEU A 466 -18.74 -8.42 4.55
N VAL A 467 -17.55 -8.22 3.99
CA VAL A 467 -16.57 -9.30 3.75
C VAL A 467 -16.07 -9.87 5.08
N ASN A 468 -15.76 -9.01 6.06
CA ASN A 468 -15.34 -9.46 7.40
C ASN A 468 -16.41 -10.31 8.08
N HIS A 469 -17.68 -9.90 8.03
CA HIS A 469 -18.80 -10.61 8.66
C HIS A 469 -19.10 -11.97 8.00
N ASN A 470 -19.01 -12.07 6.66
CA ASN A 470 -19.39 -13.28 5.94
C ASN A 470 -18.24 -14.26 5.68
N PHE A 471 -16.98 -13.79 5.68
CA PHE A 471 -15.80 -14.59 5.33
C PHE A 471 -14.60 -14.37 6.27
N GLY A 472 -14.46 -13.21 6.91
CA GLY A 472 -13.29 -12.89 7.71
C GLY A 472 -11.97 -12.81 6.92
N PHE A 473 -10.88 -12.50 7.65
CA PHE A 473 -9.52 -12.34 7.11
C PHE A 473 -8.48 -13.30 7.71
N VAL A 474 -8.92 -14.20 8.59
CA VAL A 474 -8.10 -15.27 9.18
C VAL A 474 -8.85 -16.58 9.01
N LYS A 475 -8.16 -17.62 8.53
CA LYS A 475 -8.76 -18.91 8.22
C LYS A 475 -8.83 -19.80 9.46
N ASP A 476 -10.03 -20.23 9.82
CA ASP A 476 -10.30 -21.11 10.95
C ASP A 476 -11.44 -22.10 10.64
N ALA A 477 -12.05 -22.70 11.67
CA ALA A 477 -13.19 -23.61 11.53
C ALA A 477 -14.51 -22.87 11.19
N THR A 478 -14.65 -21.59 11.55
CA THR A 478 -15.83 -20.78 11.22
C THR A 478 -15.73 -20.14 9.83
N HIS A 479 -14.51 -19.81 9.40
CA HIS A 479 -14.15 -19.15 8.14
C HIS A 479 -13.16 -19.98 7.31
N PRO A 480 -13.54 -21.18 6.82
CA PRO A 480 -12.64 -22.04 6.04
C PRO A 480 -12.24 -21.44 4.68
N ALA A 481 -12.96 -20.43 4.21
CA ALA A 481 -12.75 -19.69 2.96
C ALA A 481 -12.48 -18.18 3.20
N ALA A 482 -11.78 -17.85 4.30
CA ALA A 482 -11.39 -16.47 4.61
C ALA A 482 -10.59 -15.80 3.49
N PHE A 483 -10.79 -14.48 3.32
CA PHE A 483 -10.07 -13.70 2.33
C PHE A 483 -8.59 -13.58 2.73
N LEU A 484 -7.68 -13.82 1.79
CA LEU A 484 -6.22 -13.83 2.04
C LEU A 484 -5.68 -12.50 2.56
N ALA A 485 -6.32 -11.38 2.19
CA ALA A 485 -5.95 -10.00 2.49
C ALA A 485 -4.41 -9.78 2.51
N PRO A 486 -3.69 -10.06 1.40
CA PRO A 486 -2.24 -10.25 1.45
C PRO A 486 -1.46 -9.04 1.97
N GLN A 487 -1.84 -7.84 1.51
CA GLN A 487 -1.24 -6.56 1.92
C GLN A 487 -1.49 -6.29 3.41
N ALA A 488 -2.72 -6.51 3.88
CA ALA A 488 -3.09 -6.28 5.28
C ALA A 488 -2.42 -7.29 6.24
N ASN A 489 -2.28 -8.56 5.85
CA ASN A 489 -1.50 -9.54 6.62
C ASN A 489 0.00 -9.15 6.69
N LEU A 490 0.54 -8.53 5.63
CA LEU A 490 1.89 -7.95 5.68
C LEU A 490 1.96 -6.78 6.66
N MET A 491 1.07 -5.78 6.57
CA MET A 491 1.07 -4.64 7.50
C MET A 491 0.92 -5.09 8.97
N GLN A 492 0.04 -6.06 9.23
CA GLN A 492 -0.15 -6.68 10.55
C GLN A 492 1.15 -7.28 11.08
N LEU A 493 1.88 -8.02 10.24
CA LEU A 493 3.15 -8.65 10.62
C LEU A 493 4.24 -7.63 10.97
N LEU A 494 4.34 -6.54 10.21
CA LEU A 494 5.35 -5.50 10.45
C LEU A 494 5.08 -4.76 11.76
N VAL A 495 3.83 -4.39 12.03
CA VAL A 495 3.46 -3.71 13.28
C VAL A 495 3.65 -4.64 14.48
N LYS A 496 3.26 -5.92 14.37
CA LYS A 496 3.54 -6.91 15.43
C LYS A 496 5.04 -6.97 15.73
N GLY A 497 5.88 -7.01 14.70
CA GLY A 497 7.33 -7.12 14.85
C GLY A 497 8.01 -5.93 15.55
N VAL A 498 7.53 -4.70 15.36
CA VAL A 498 8.11 -3.54 16.06
C VAL A 498 7.52 -3.35 17.45
N VAL A 499 6.22 -3.66 17.66
CA VAL A 499 5.55 -3.47 18.96
C VAL A 499 5.84 -4.60 19.95
N GLU A 500 5.91 -5.85 19.50
CA GLU A 500 6.07 -7.03 20.37
C GLU A 500 7.50 -7.62 20.32
N THR A 501 8.34 -7.19 19.37
CA THR A 501 9.70 -7.72 19.09
C THR A 501 9.78 -9.20 18.66
N ASP A 502 8.67 -9.92 18.69
CA ASP A 502 8.53 -11.34 18.34
C ASP A 502 8.34 -11.59 16.83
N LEU A 503 9.46 -11.61 16.10
CA LEU A 503 9.55 -12.10 14.72
C LEU A 503 10.65 -13.19 14.56
N PRO A 504 10.45 -14.17 13.66
CA PRO A 504 11.49 -15.11 13.25
C PRO A 504 12.49 -14.41 12.31
N TRP A 505 13.38 -13.60 12.88
CA TRP A 505 14.33 -12.74 12.17
C TRP A 505 15.15 -13.46 11.09
N THR A 506 15.50 -14.73 11.27
CA THR A 506 16.19 -15.54 10.24
C THR A 506 15.39 -15.62 8.93
N LEU A 507 14.07 -15.80 8.98
CA LEU A 507 13.21 -15.84 7.80
C LEU A 507 13.13 -14.46 7.13
N ILE A 508 12.97 -13.40 7.94
CA ILE A 508 12.96 -12.01 7.47
C ILE A 508 14.27 -11.69 6.73
N LEU A 509 15.42 -12.05 7.29
CA LEU A 509 16.74 -11.79 6.74
C LEU A 509 17.04 -12.60 5.46
N ILE A 510 16.57 -13.85 5.36
CA ILE A 510 16.59 -14.60 4.09
C ILE A 510 15.78 -13.84 3.02
N GLY A 511 14.63 -13.28 3.39
CA GLY A 511 13.81 -12.44 2.52
C GLY A 511 14.55 -11.19 2.01
N VAL A 512 15.14 -10.44 2.94
CA VAL A 512 15.98 -9.26 2.65
C VAL A 512 17.12 -9.64 1.70
N ALA A 513 17.81 -10.76 1.94
CA ALA A 513 18.88 -11.24 1.06
C ALA A 513 18.37 -11.59 -0.35
N CYS A 514 17.23 -12.27 -0.49
CA CYS A 514 16.63 -12.56 -1.79
C CYS A 514 16.29 -11.28 -2.57
N ALA A 515 15.65 -10.30 -1.91
CA ALA A 515 15.32 -9.02 -2.54
C ALA A 515 16.58 -8.21 -2.92
N LEU A 516 17.63 -8.25 -2.10
CA LEU A 516 18.90 -7.56 -2.38
C LEU A 516 19.60 -8.16 -3.61
N ILE A 517 19.66 -9.49 -3.71
CA ILE A 517 20.24 -10.19 -4.88
C ILE A 517 19.48 -9.82 -6.16
N VAL A 518 18.14 -9.80 -6.11
CA VAL A 518 17.29 -9.45 -7.25
C VAL A 518 17.48 -7.99 -7.68
N GLU A 519 17.58 -7.05 -6.73
CA GLU A 519 17.87 -5.65 -7.04
C GLU A 519 19.27 -5.43 -7.61
N LEU A 520 20.28 -6.17 -7.12
CA LEU A 520 21.65 -6.17 -7.67
C LEU A 520 21.72 -6.75 -9.10
N LEU A 521 20.76 -7.58 -9.50
CA LEU A 521 20.58 -8.05 -10.89
C LEU A 521 19.82 -7.04 -11.76
N GLY A 522 19.49 -5.86 -11.25
CA GLY A 522 18.72 -4.83 -11.97
C GLY A 522 17.23 -5.15 -12.13
N ILE A 523 16.73 -6.14 -11.41
CA ILE A 523 15.31 -6.51 -11.41
C ILE A 523 14.60 -5.74 -10.29
N PRO A 524 13.46 -5.07 -10.53
CA PRO A 524 12.71 -4.41 -9.48
C PRO A 524 12.30 -5.39 -8.38
N SER A 525 12.80 -5.21 -7.15
CA SER A 525 12.53 -6.15 -6.06
C SER A 525 11.06 -6.19 -5.65
N LEU A 526 10.32 -5.08 -5.69
CA LEU A 526 8.96 -5.02 -5.14
C LEU A 526 7.96 -6.01 -5.80
N PRO A 527 7.80 -6.08 -7.15
CA PRO A 527 6.92 -7.08 -7.78
C PRO A 527 7.40 -8.53 -7.56
N PHE A 528 8.72 -8.73 -7.53
CA PHE A 528 9.31 -10.04 -7.23
C PHE A 528 8.98 -10.50 -5.80
N SER A 529 9.16 -9.62 -4.81
CA SER A 529 8.89 -9.90 -3.40
C SER A 529 7.40 -10.11 -3.11
N VAL A 530 6.51 -9.38 -3.80
CA VAL A 530 5.06 -9.67 -3.78
C VAL A 530 4.80 -11.07 -4.35
N GLY A 531 5.43 -11.43 -5.47
CA GLY A 531 5.39 -12.79 -6.03
C GLY A 531 5.86 -13.88 -5.06
N LEU A 532 6.93 -13.62 -4.31
CA LEU A 532 7.51 -14.51 -3.30
C LEU A 532 6.60 -14.69 -2.07
N TYR A 533 5.84 -13.65 -1.71
CA TYR A 533 4.87 -13.67 -0.61
C TYR A 533 3.56 -14.40 -1.00
N LEU A 534 3.06 -14.17 -2.21
CA LEU A 534 1.77 -14.69 -2.66
C LEU A 534 1.77 -16.21 -2.93
N PRO A 535 0.61 -16.88 -2.86
CA PRO A 535 0.48 -18.27 -3.29
C PRO A 535 0.57 -18.39 -4.82
N LEU A 536 1.20 -19.46 -5.29
CA LEU A 536 1.42 -19.75 -6.73
C LEU A 536 0.12 -19.72 -7.56
N SER A 537 -1.02 -20.03 -6.93
CA SER A 537 -2.36 -19.97 -7.51
C SER A 537 -2.74 -18.60 -8.07
N LEU A 538 -2.17 -17.50 -7.57
CA LEU A 538 -2.42 -16.14 -8.06
C LEU A 538 -1.43 -15.72 -9.15
N SER A 539 -0.12 -15.97 -8.94
CA SER A 539 0.93 -15.56 -9.89
C SER A 539 0.82 -16.29 -11.25
N THR A 540 0.35 -17.54 -11.26
CA THR A 540 0.21 -18.35 -12.48
C THR A 540 -0.86 -17.81 -13.47
N PRO A 541 -2.12 -17.55 -13.08
CA PRO A 541 -3.10 -16.94 -13.99
C PRO A 541 -2.76 -15.47 -14.34
N ILE A 542 -2.08 -14.73 -13.46
CA ILE A 542 -1.55 -13.39 -13.80
C ILE A 542 -0.52 -13.49 -14.95
N MET A 543 0.40 -14.45 -14.91
CA MET A 543 1.29 -14.74 -16.06
C MET A 543 0.49 -15.15 -17.30
N ALA A 544 -0.53 -16.00 -17.18
CA ALA A 544 -1.34 -16.42 -18.33
C ALA A 544 -2.04 -15.24 -19.02
N GLY A 545 -2.59 -14.29 -18.25
CA GLY A 545 -3.16 -13.04 -18.79
C GLY A 545 -2.13 -12.18 -19.52
N ALA A 546 -0.94 -12.03 -18.92
CA ALA A 546 0.17 -11.28 -19.51
C ALA A 546 0.71 -11.91 -20.80
N LEU A 547 0.72 -13.25 -20.87
CA LEU A 547 1.10 -14.01 -22.06
C LEU A 547 0.07 -13.85 -23.19
N ILE A 548 -1.23 -13.80 -22.87
CA ILE A 548 -2.29 -13.51 -23.85
C ILE A 548 -2.06 -12.14 -24.49
N ARG A 549 -1.77 -11.11 -23.68
CA ARG A 549 -1.41 -9.77 -24.21
C ARG A 549 -0.20 -9.82 -25.13
N TRP A 550 0.90 -10.44 -24.69
CA TRP A 550 2.13 -10.56 -25.48
C TRP A 550 1.91 -11.28 -26.83
N LEU A 551 1.02 -12.29 -26.86
CA LEU A 551 0.62 -12.95 -28.10
C LEU A 551 -0.22 -12.04 -29.02
N VAL A 552 -1.15 -11.26 -28.47
CA VAL A 552 -1.96 -10.29 -29.23
C VAL A 552 -1.11 -9.16 -29.80
N GLU A 553 -0.25 -8.54 -28.99
CA GLU A 553 0.69 -7.50 -29.42
C GLU A 553 1.66 -8.02 -30.48
N ARG A 554 2.15 -9.27 -30.33
CA ARG A 554 3.02 -9.92 -31.34
C ARG A 554 2.28 -10.20 -32.66
N ALA A 555 0.97 -10.40 -32.64
CA ALA A 555 0.17 -10.72 -33.83
C ALA A 555 -0.42 -9.49 -34.53
N ARG A 556 -0.58 -8.36 -33.84
CA ARG A 556 -1.26 -7.15 -34.35
C ARG A 556 -0.44 -5.86 -34.27
N GLY A 557 0.74 -5.90 -33.65
CA GLY A 557 1.46 -4.72 -33.18
C GLY A 557 0.92 -4.21 -31.83
N PRO A 558 1.65 -3.30 -31.16
CA PRO A 558 1.13 -2.59 -30.00
C PRO A 558 -0.07 -1.71 -30.41
N ALA A 559 -1.08 -1.66 -29.56
CA ALA A 559 -2.22 -0.77 -29.74
C ALA A 559 -1.85 0.69 -29.40
N PRO A 560 -2.51 1.71 -29.99
CA PRO A 560 -2.37 3.09 -29.56
C PRO A 560 -2.76 3.26 -28.08
N GLU A 561 -2.03 4.10 -27.35
CA GLU A 561 -2.30 4.41 -25.95
C GLU A 561 -3.75 4.89 -25.75
N GLY A 562 -4.40 4.42 -24.69
CA GLY A 562 -5.81 4.70 -24.39
C GLY A 562 -6.86 4.01 -25.29
N SER A 563 -6.47 3.40 -26.41
CA SER A 563 -7.43 2.74 -27.33
C SER A 563 -7.33 1.21 -27.36
N ASP A 564 -6.53 0.58 -26.49
CA ASP A 564 -6.45 -0.89 -26.44
C ASP A 564 -7.75 -1.52 -25.91
N ARG A 565 -8.50 -2.13 -26.84
CA ARG A 565 -9.68 -2.96 -26.55
C ARG A 565 -9.35 -4.15 -25.65
N GLY A 566 -8.11 -4.64 -25.65
CA GLY A 566 -7.63 -5.68 -24.75
C GLY A 566 -7.65 -5.22 -23.28
N ILE A 567 -6.98 -4.11 -22.97
CA ILE A 567 -7.03 -3.48 -21.63
C ILE A 567 -8.48 -3.15 -21.23
N LEU A 568 -9.28 -2.55 -22.11
CA LEU A 568 -10.69 -2.23 -21.81
C LEU A 568 -11.53 -3.48 -21.48
N GLY A 569 -11.35 -4.58 -22.21
CA GLY A 569 -12.00 -5.86 -21.93
C GLY A 569 -11.49 -6.51 -20.64
N ALA A 570 -10.19 -6.42 -20.38
CA ALA A 570 -9.54 -6.94 -19.18
C ALA A 570 -10.02 -6.22 -17.90
N SER A 571 -10.05 -4.89 -17.88
CA SER A 571 -10.62 -4.12 -16.77
C SER A 571 -12.12 -4.41 -16.60
N GLY A 572 -12.84 -4.62 -17.72
CA GLY A 572 -14.22 -5.09 -17.70
C GLY A 572 -14.39 -6.43 -16.99
N LEU A 573 -13.56 -7.44 -17.29
CA LEU A 573 -13.59 -8.75 -16.63
C LEU A 573 -13.34 -8.64 -15.11
N VAL A 574 -12.36 -7.83 -14.71
CA VAL A 574 -12.03 -7.58 -13.29
C VAL A 574 -13.21 -6.95 -12.56
N ALA A 575 -13.76 -5.86 -13.12
CA ALA A 575 -14.91 -5.16 -12.55
C ALA A 575 -16.16 -6.05 -12.51
N GLY A 576 -16.45 -6.81 -13.57
CA GLY A 576 -17.58 -7.73 -13.63
C GLY A 576 -17.55 -8.80 -12.55
N GLN A 577 -16.39 -9.46 -12.38
CA GLN A 577 -16.21 -10.44 -11.31
C GLN A 577 -16.31 -9.79 -9.92
N GLY A 578 -15.64 -8.67 -9.68
CA GLY A 578 -15.70 -7.98 -8.39
C GLY A 578 -17.10 -7.52 -8.00
N LEU A 579 -17.86 -6.98 -8.97
CA LEU A 579 -19.25 -6.55 -8.78
C LEU A 579 -20.18 -7.72 -8.47
N MET A 580 -20.11 -8.82 -9.22
CA MET A 580 -20.91 -10.01 -8.92
C MET A 580 -20.52 -10.61 -7.57
N GLY A 581 -19.22 -10.60 -7.23
CA GLY A 581 -18.70 -11.00 -5.93
C GLY A 581 -19.39 -10.23 -4.81
N VAL A 582 -19.33 -8.90 -4.82
CA VAL A 582 -20.02 -8.04 -3.83
C VAL A 582 -21.53 -8.26 -3.84
N ALA A 583 -22.16 -8.38 -5.00
CA ALA A 583 -23.60 -8.60 -5.12
C ALA A 583 -24.06 -9.92 -4.48
N VAL A 584 -23.33 -11.02 -4.70
CA VAL A 584 -23.61 -12.32 -4.06
C VAL A 584 -23.43 -12.25 -2.55
N ILE A 585 -22.37 -11.57 -2.06
CA ILE A 585 -22.17 -11.38 -0.61
C ILE A 585 -23.31 -10.54 0.00
N ALA A 586 -23.74 -9.46 -0.67
CA ALA A 586 -24.83 -8.61 -0.21
C ALA A 586 -26.18 -9.35 -0.19
N VAL A 587 -26.49 -10.14 -1.22
CA VAL A 587 -27.69 -10.98 -1.26
C VAL A 587 -27.64 -12.06 -0.17
N ALA A 588 -26.48 -12.71 0.05
CA ALA A 588 -26.31 -13.67 1.13
C ALA A 588 -26.55 -13.04 2.51
N ALA A 589 -26.05 -11.82 2.75
CA ALA A 589 -26.31 -11.08 3.99
C ALA A 589 -27.78 -10.69 4.14
N LEU A 590 -28.47 -10.26 3.07
CA LEU A 590 -29.90 -9.93 3.10
C LEU A 590 -30.80 -11.16 3.30
N ILE A 591 -30.37 -12.34 2.85
CA ILE A 591 -31.04 -13.62 3.12
C ILE A 591 -30.79 -14.05 4.57
N ALA A 592 -29.55 -13.95 5.07
CA ALA A 592 -29.22 -14.24 6.47
C ALA A 592 -29.92 -13.29 7.45
N TRP A 593 -30.06 -12.00 7.11
CA TRP A 593 -30.86 -11.04 7.86
C TRP A 593 -32.34 -11.46 7.99
N ARG A 594 -32.87 -12.15 6.97
CA ARG A 594 -34.22 -12.72 6.97
C ARG A 594 -34.31 -14.13 7.58
N TRP A 595 -33.19 -14.71 8.01
CA TRP A 595 -33.13 -16.08 8.52
C TRP A 595 -32.28 -16.13 9.80
N PRO A 596 -32.87 -15.85 10.98
CA PRO A 596 -32.14 -15.69 12.24
C PRO A 596 -31.62 -17.03 12.81
N THR A 597 -30.59 -17.60 12.18
CA THR A 597 -29.88 -18.81 12.64
C THR A 597 -28.36 -18.58 12.65
N ALA A 598 -27.90 -17.95 13.73
CA ALA A 598 -26.57 -18.06 14.32
C ALA A 598 -25.38 -18.34 13.36
N ARG A 599 -24.86 -17.27 12.74
CA ARG A 599 -23.43 -17.17 12.41
C ARG A 599 -22.93 -15.82 12.91
N PHE A 600 -22.07 -15.87 13.93
CA PHE A 600 -21.42 -14.75 14.61
C PHE A 600 -22.33 -13.56 14.97
N GLN A 601 -22.98 -13.63 16.13
CA GLN A 601 -23.09 -12.41 16.93
C GLN A 601 -21.66 -12.06 17.39
N PRO A 602 -21.17 -10.82 17.19
CA PRO A 602 -20.02 -10.37 17.97
C PRO A 602 -20.40 -10.44 19.46
N PRO A 603 -19.44 -10.70 20.38
CA PRO A 603 -19.72 -10.48 21.80
C PRO A 603 -20.19 -9.03 21.96
N GLU A 604 -21.28 -8.82 22.68
CA GLU A 604 -21.78 -7.47 22.92
C GLU A 604 -20.64 -6.65 23.54
N ARG A 605 -20.26 -5.53 22.90
CA ARG A 605 -19.40 -4.54 23.55
C ARG A 605 -20.07 -4.22 24.89
N PRO A 606 -19.42 -4.45 26.04
CA PRO A 606 -20.07 -4.27 27.33
C PRO A 606 -20.64 -2.85 27.37
N GLN A 607 -21.97 -2.76 27.50
CA GLN A 607 -22.67 -1.49 27.42
C GLN A 607 -22.01 -0.55 28.43
N ARG A 608 -21.55 0.62 27.96
CA ARG A 608 -21.01 1.65 28.85
C ARG A 608 -22.13 2.05 29.80
N THR A 609 -22.15 1.44 30.99
CA THR A 609 -23.09 1.76 32.06
C THR A 609 -23.01 3.25 32.31
N ALA A 610 -24.15 3.95 32.25
CA ALA A 610 -24.24 5.40 32.26
C ALA A 610 -23.94 6.01 33.64
N ALA A 611 -22.72 5.80 34.13
CA ALA A 611 -22.17 6.43 35.32
C ALA A 611 -21.81 7.89 34.97
N ALA A 612 -22.73 8.80 35.29
CA ALA A 612 -22.58 10.26 35.16
C ALA A 612 -22.21 10.76 33.74
N ALA A 613 -23.17 10.69 32.81
CA ALA A 613 -23.18 11.59 31.66
C ALA A 613 -23.87 12.91 32.05
N GLU A 614 -23.15 14.03 32.00
CA GLU A 614 -23.76 15.36 31.97
C GLU A 614 -24.44 15.58 30.61
N GLU A 615 -25.58 16.28 30.58
CA GLU A 615 -26.34 16.47 29.34
C GLU A 615 -25.60 17.39 28.34
N PRO A 616 -25.32 16.94 27.10
CA PRO A 616 -24.71 17.79 26.08
C PRO A 616 -25.71 18.84 25.60
N SER A 617 -25.31 20.12 25.62
CA SER A 617 -26.22 21.23 25.31
C SER A 617 -26.80 21.19 23.89
N ALA A 618 -27.93 21.87 23.72
CA ALA A 618 -28.78 21.86 22.52
C ALA A 618 -28.10 22.25 21.19
N ALA A 619 -26.90 22.84 21.22
CA ALA A 619 -26.09 23.10 20.03
C ALA A 619 -25.75 21.80 19.24
N THR A 620 -25.66 20.67 19.94
CA THR A 620 -25.24 19.38 19.35
C THR A 620 -26.29 18.78 18.40
N ALA A 621 -27.58 19.03 18.66
CA ALA A 621 -28.68 18.44 17.90
C ALA A 621 -28.85 19.04 16.48
N ALA A 622 -28.37 20.26 16.25
CA ALA A 622 -28.60 21.01 15.01
C ALA A 622 -27.77 20.54 13.80
N LEU A 623 -26.80 19.65 14.00
CA LEU A 623 -25.87 19.20 12.95
C LEU A 623 -26.25 17.87 12.28
N ILE A 624 -27.34 17.20 12.72
CA ILE A 624 -27.70 15.85 12.29
C ILE A 624 -29.09 15.79 11.65
N THR A 625 -29.34 16.60 10.61
CA THR A 625 -30.36 16.30 9.57
C THR A 625 -30.25 17.21 8.35
N PRO A 626 -30.26 16.63 7.14
CA PRO A 626 -30.87 17.32 6.01
C PRO A 626 -31.64 16.37 5.05
N PHE A 627 -32.70 15.70 5.50
CA PHE A 627 -33.77 15.21 4.61
C PHE A 627 -35.11 15.11 5.35
N GLY A 628 -36.03 16.03 5.08
CA GLY A 628 -37.34 16.08 5.71
C GLY A 628 -38.38 15.24 4.97
N LEU A 629 -38.73 14.08 5.53
CA LEU A 629 -39.96 13.34 5.22
C LEU A 629 -40.60 12.88 6.55
N THR A 630 -41.67 13.55 6.95
CA THR A 630 -42.49 13.20 8.12
C THR A 630 -43.66 12.31 7.70
N GLY A 631 -43.99 11.27 8.48
CA GLY A 631 -45.19 10.48 8.24
C GLY A 631 -45.34 9.23 9.11
N GLY A 632 -46.42 9.18 9.91
CA GLY A 632 -46.99 7.94 10.44
C GLY A 632 -46.28 7.32 11.65
N GLY A 633 -46.63 7.77 12.87
CA GLY A 633 -46.39 7.00 14.09
C GLY A 633 -47.56 6.06 14.40
N VAL A 634 -47.27 4.92 15.04
CA VAL A 634 -48.27 4.07 15.71
C VAL A 634 -47.73 3.71 17.09
N SER A 635 -48.47 4.10 18.13
CA SER A 635 -48.23 3.67 19.51
C SER A 635 -48.98 2.36 19.79
N VAL A 636 -48.39 1.49 20.60
CA VAL A 636 -49.07 0.34 21.22
C VAL A 636 -48.74 0.37 22.71
N GLN A 637 -49.75 0.11 23.54
CA GLN A 637 -49.67 0.23 24.99
C GLN A 637 -48.98 -0.97 25.64
N SER A 638 -48.36 -0.72 26.80
CA SER A 638 -48.00 -1.73 27.79
C SER A 638 -49.25 -2.24 28.52
N ASP A 639 -49.36 -3.55 28.70
CA ASP A 639 -50.36 -4.19 29.58
C ASP A 639 -49.70 -4.54 30.93
N PRO A 640 -50.24 -4.14 32.11
CA PRO A 640 -49.50 -4.22 33.37
C PRO A 640 -49.88 -5.44 34.22
N ASN A 641 -49.17 -6.56 34.05
CA ASN A 641 -49.08 -7.63 35.05
C ASN A 641 -47.80 -8.47 34.85
N ASP A 642 -46.79 -8.24 35.69
CA ASP A 642 -45.94 -9.27 36.33
C ASP A 642 -44.93 -8.58 37.27
N GLU A 643 -44.87 -9.01 38.53
CA GLU A 643 -43.97 -8.41 39.54
C GLU A 643 -42.56 -9.05 39.51
N PRO A 644 -41.48 -8.27 39.70
CA PRO A 644 -40.14 -8.82 39.85
C PRO A 644 -39.94 -9.41 41.26
N PRO A 645 -39.29 -10.59 41.41
CA PRO A 645 -39.01 -11.17 42.72
C PRO A 645 -37.95 -10.35 43.49
N THR A 646 -38.15 -10.23 44.80
CA THR A 646 -37.30 -9.44 45.71
C THR A 646 -36.01 -10.15 46.13
N PRO A 647 -34.93 -9.41 46.44
CA PRO A 647 -33.67 -9.97 46.94
C PRO A 647 -33.72 -10.28 48.45
N PRO A 648 -33.02 -11.34 48.92
CA PRO A 648 -32.82 -11.60 50.36
C PRO A 648 -31.84 -10.60 51.00
N ALA A 649 -31.94 -10.37 52.32
CA ALA A 649 -31.32 -9.21 52.98
C ALA A 649 -30.50 -9.52 54.26
N GLY A 650 -29.36 -8.83 54.40
CA GLY A 650 -28.55 -8.71 55.64
C GLY A 650 -27.53 -9.83 55.89
N LYS A 651 -26.51 -9.68 56.75
CA LYS A 651 -25.94 -8.58 57.59
C LYS A 651 -24.62 -9.12 58.21
N PRO A 652 -23.74 -8.34 58.88
CA PRO A 652 -23.32 -6.94 58.71
C PRO A 652 -21.77 -6.81 58.54
N GLU A 653 -21.22 -5.59 58.52
CA GLU A 653 -19.76 -5.32 58.65
C GLU A 653 -19.25 -5.51 60.10
N PRO A 654 -17.92 -5.63 60.29
CA PRO A 654 -17.23 -4.52 60.96
C PRO A 654 -15.83 -4.16 60.40
N ASP A 655 -15.48 -2.87 60.52
CA ASP A 655 -14.10 -2.34 60.49
C ASP A 655 -13.30 -2.83 61.72
N PRO A 656 -11.99 -3.12 61.59
CA PRO A 656 -11.05 -2.35 62.39
C PRO A 656 -9.68 -2.10 61.73
N ASN A 657 -9.35 -0.83 61.49
CA ASN A 657 -7.98 -0.37 61.27
C ASN A 657 -7.25 -0.18 62.62
N ALA A 658 -6.27 -1.04 62.96
CA ALA A 658 -5.54 -0.96 64.23
C ALA A 658 -4.09 -1.51 64.20
N ASN A 659 -3.21 -0.80 64.92
CA ASN A 659 -1.84 -1.16 65.32
C ASN A 659 -0.72 -1.20 64.25
N GLU A 660 -0.08 -0.04 64.03
CA GLU A 660 1.40 0.02 64.05
C GLU A 660 1.91 -0.16 65.50
N PRO A 661 3.19 -0.50 65.75
CA PRO A 661 4.22 0.54 65.81
C PRO A 661 5.63 0.15 65.31
N ALA A 662 6.44 1.16 64.99
CA ALA A 662 7.91 1.10 64.89
C ALA A 662 8.55 1.86 66.09
N PRO A 663 9.90 1.99 66.23
CA PRO A 663 11.03 1.36 65.53
C PRO A 663 12.02 0.67 66.52
N VAL A 664 13.25 0.32 66.09
CA VAL A 664 14.54 0.50 66.83
C VAL A 664 15.76 -0.08 66.07
N ALA A 665 16.90 0.60 66.19
CA ALA A 665 18.28 0.09 66.02
C ALA A 665 19.14 0.69 67.16
N PRO A 666 20.32 0.15 67.55
CA PRO A 666 21.58 0.58 66.91
C PRO A 666 22.82 -0.38 67.07
N ALA A 667 24.00 0.13 66.64
CA ALA A 667 25.37 -0.14 67.12
C ALA A 667 25.99 -1.56 66.93
N VAL A 668 27.15 -1.80 66.29
CA VAL A 668 28.49 -1.16 66.21
C VAL A 668 29.54 -1.73 67.19
N THR A 669 30.67 -2.17 66.64
CA THR A 669 32.00 -2.14 67.29
C THR A 669 33.10 -1.99 66.23
N GLN A 670 34.29 -1.50 66.64
CA GLN A 670 35.37 -0.99 65.78
C GLN A 670 36.75 -1.62 66.20
N PRO A 671 37.92 -0.95 66.06
CA PRO A 671 38.83 -0.80 64.90
C PRO A 671 40.23 -1.41 65.25
N PRO A 672 41.44 -0.83 65.00
CA PRO A 672 41.95 0.14 64.00
C PRO A 672 43.30 -0.23 63.31
N THR A 673 43.67 0.46 62.21
CA THR A 673 44.84 1.41 62.18
C THR A 673 44.98 2.23 60.88
N ALA A 674 45.67 3.37 61.02
CA ALA A 674 46.14 4.46 60.14
C ALA A 674 46.37 4.23 58.60
N THR A 675 46.53 5.24 57.73
CA THR A 675 46.92 6.66 57.93
C THR A 675 46.34 7.64 56.87
N SER A 676 46.27 8.95 57.19
CA SER A 676 45.76 10.10 56.39
C SER A 676 46.91 10.88 55.67
N PRO A 677 46.73 12.07 54.99
CA PRO A 677 45.55 12.94 54.81
C PRO A 677 45.31 13.59 53.40
N GLN A 678 44.30 14.49 53.37
CA GLN A 678 43.80 15.48 52.36
C GLN A 678 44.81 16.59 51.92
N PRO A 679 44.50 17.61 51.04
CA PRO A 679 43.19 18.12 50.55
C PRO A 679 43.07 18.48 49.03
N ALA A 680 41.99 19.20 48.69
CA ALA A 680 41.40 19.55 47.38
C ALA A 680 42.01 20.74 46.58
N ALA A 681 41.46 20.98 45.36
CA ALA A 681 41.21 22.26 44.65
C ALA A 681 41.82 22.49 43.23
N GLU A 682 41.07 23.26 42.40
CA GLU A 682 41.46 24.17 41.29
C GLU A 682 42.05 23.67 39.91
N GLU A 683 41.86 24.51 38.88
CA GLU A 683 42.49 24.54 37.53
C GLU A 683 43.53 25.71 37.47
N PRO A 684 44.21 26.08 36.34
CA PRO A 684 44.70 25.37 35.14
C PRO A 684 46.27 25.35 35.12
N PRO A 685 47.01 25.23 33.98
CA PRO A 685 47.27 26.34 33.01
C PRO A 685 47.38 25.83 31.53
N THR A 686 47.74 26.51 30.40
CA THR A 686 48.40 27.80 30.00
C THR A 686 49.94 27.90 30.11
N ALA A 687 50.72 28.54 29.22
CA ALA A 687 50.54 29.06 27.83
C ALA A 687 51.92 29.23 27.11
N GLU A 688 52.01 30.06 26.04
CA GLU A 688 53.18 30.53 25.26
C GLU A 688 53.73 29.61 24.12
N LEU A 689 54.18 30.09 22.94
CA LEU A 689 54.25 31.46 22.35
C LEU A 689 54.34 31.46 20.79
N ALA A 690 54.03 32.62 20.15
CA ALA A 690 54.48 33.15 18.85
C ALA A 690 54.12 32.51 17.45
N LYS A 691 53.17 33.15 16.74
CA LYS A 691 53.25 33.90 15.43
C LYS A 691 54.44 33.68 14.44
N PRO A 692 54.34 34.03 13.11
CA PRO A 692 53.16 34.37 12.27
C PRO A 692 53.16 33.84 10.79
N LEU A 693 52.16 34.29 10.01
CA LEU A 693 51.97 34.37 8.53
C LEU A 693 53.17 34.97 7.73
N PRO A 694 53.31 34.78 6.36
CA PRO A 694 52.42 35.44 5.37
C PRO A 694 52.19 34.83 3.94
N GLU A 695 51.12 35.35 3.31
CA GLU A 695 50.90 35.78 1.89
C GLU A 695 51.25 34.94 0.63
N ALA A 696 50.18 34.52 -0.06
CA ALA A 696 49.79 34.80 -1.46
C ALA A 696 50.81 34.93 -2.63
N THR A 697 50.50 34.25 -3.75
CA THR A 697 50.49 34.87 -5.10
C THR A 697 49.65 34.09 -6.13
N GLU A 698 49.11 34.83 -7.11
CA GLU A 698 48.34 34.42 -8.31
C GLU A 698 49.23 34.57 -9.59
N PRO A 699 48.80 34.27 -10.84
CA PRO A 699 47.85 33.28 -11.38
C PRO A 699 48.32 32.59 -12.72
N GLU A 700 47.36 32.03 -13.47
CA GLU A 700 47.22 32.07 -14.97
C GLU A 700 47.73 31.00 -15.97
N HIS A 701 46.75 30.56 -16.80
CA HIS A 701 46.76 30.38 -18.28
C HIS A 701 47.33 29.12 -19.01
N GLY A 702 46.71 28.84 -20.18
CA GLY A 702 47.11 27.84 -21.21
C GLY A 702 46.42 26.46 -21.08
N GLN A 703 45.28 26.12 -21.70
CA GLN A 703 44.86 26.03 -23.13
C GLN A 703 45.34 24.79 -23.94
N SER A 704 44.52 24.41 -24.93
CA SER A 704 44.71 23.46 -26.05
C SER A 704 44.61 21.93 -25.83
N GLU A 705 43.47 21.39 -26.28
CA GLU A 705 43.29 20.07 -26.91
C GLU A 705 43.86 20.05 -28.37
N PRO A 706 43.59 19.05 -29.24
CA PRO A 706 43.79 17.59 -29.14
C PRO A 706 44.55 17.01 -30.37
N VAL A 707 44.97 15.74 -30.32
CA VAL A 707 45.38 14.96 -31.53
C VAL A 707 44.93 13.49 -31.43
N LEU A 708 44.39 12.93 -32.51
CA LEU A 708 44.03 11.50 -32.66
C LEU A 708 45.24 10.67 -33.14
N ALA A 709 45.23 9.34 -32.92
CA ALA A 709 45.32 8.35 -34.02
C ALA A 709 45.36 6.86 -33.58
N THR A 710 45.03 6.00 -34.55
CA THR A 710 45.38 4.57 -34.71
C THR A 710 44.89 3.53 -33.70
N GLU A 711 44.00 2.65 -34.21
CA GLU A 711 43.82 1.28 -33.72
C GLU A 711 45.08 0.42 -33.97
N SER A 712 45.26 -0.64 -33.19
CA SER A 712 46.14 -1.77 -33.53
C SER A 712 45.57 -3.10 -32.99
N ALA A 713 46.01 -4.21 -33.58
CA ALA A 713 45.36 -5.53 -33.44
C ALA A 713 45.48 -6.17 -32.03
N PRO A 714 44.56 -7.06 -31.63
CA PRO A 714 44.48 -7.56 -30.25
C PRO A 714 45.61 -8.53 -29.86
N ASN A 715 46.16 -8.34 -28.66
CA ASN A 715 47.19 -9.19 -28.05
C ASN A 715 46.61 -10.53 -27.53
N PRO A 716 47.13 -11.71 -27.95
CA PRO A 716 46.59 -13.01 -27.56
C PRO A 716 47.04 -13.49 -26.15
N GLU A 717 46.70 -12.75 -25.10
CA GLU A 717 46.80 -13.20 -23.69
C GLU A 717 45.44 -13.37 -22.99
N ALA A 718 44.33 -13.38 -23.76
CA ALA A 718 42.95 -13.43 -23.26
C ALA A 718 42.49 -14.79 -22.66
N THR A 719 43.38 -15.55 -22.00
CA THR A 719 43.03 -16.76 -21.22
C THR A 719 43.88 -16.91 -19.96
N LYS A 720 43.67 -16.03 -18.98
CA LYS A 720 43.89 -16.31 -17.56
C LYS A 720 42.57 -16.04 -16.83
N PRO A 721 42.03 -16.95 -16.00
CA PRO A 721 40.84 -16.66 -15.21
C PRO A 721 41.15 -15.50 -14.26
N ALA A 722 40.20 -14.58 -14.08
CA ALA A 722 40.36 -13.48 -13.15
C ALA A 722 40.64 -14.04 -11.74
N ARG A 723 41.80 -13.70 -11.16
CA ARG A 723 42.13 -14.08 -9.78
C ARG A 723 41.13 -13.41 -8.86
N ILE A 724 40.35 -14.22 -8.14
CA ILE A 724 39.33 -13.77 -7.17
C ILE A 724 39.98 -13.29 -5.86
N ALA A 725 41.25 -13.60 -5.63
CA ALA A 725 42.05 -13.11 -4.51
C ALA A 725 43.48 -12.71 -4.93
N ASP A 726 44.11 -11.84 -4.15
CA ASP A 726 45.52 -11.46 -4.29
C ASP A 726 46.48 -12.56 -3.76
N GLU A 727 47.79 -12.29 -3.74
CA GLU A 727 48.80 -13.26 -3.30
C GLU A 727 48.93 -13.39 -1.77
N LYS A 728 48.15 -12.64 -0.99
CA LYS A 728 47.93 -12.84 0.45
C LYS A 728 46.62 -13.58 0.74
N GLY A 729 45.78 -13.78 -0.27
CA GLY A 729 44.46 -14.37 -0.16
C GLY A 729 43.33 -13.35 -0.03
N ASP A 730 43.61 -12.04 -0.14
CA ASP A 730 42.60 -11.00 0.01
C ASP A 730 41.69 -10.91 -1.22
N LEU A 731 40.38 -10.95 -0.99
CA LEU A 731 39.35 -11.12 -2.02
C LEU A 731 39.01 -9.77 -2.69
N VAL A 732 39.55 -9.53 -3.90
CA VAL A 732 39.48 -8.22 -4.58
C VAL A 732 38.21 -8.07 -5.41
N MET A 733 37.52 -6.94 -5.26
CA MET A 733 36.30 -6.64 -6.00
C MET A 733 36.60 -6.39 -7.49
N PRO A 734 35.86 -6.99 -8.45
CA PRO A 734 36.14 -6.81 -9.88
C PRO A 734 36.07 -5.35 -10.34
N HIS A 735 37.15 -4.86 -10.96
CA HIS A 735 37.28 -3.45 -11.41
C HIS A 735 36.16 -2.94 -12.34
N HIS A 736 35.37 -3.82 -12.98
CA HIS A 736 34.23 -3.38 -13.80
C HIS A 736 32.99 -2.99 -12.97
N LEU A 737 32.91 -3.38 -11.68
CA LEU A 737 31.81 -2.99 -10.78
C LEU A 737 32.04 -1.64 -10.10
N GLN A 738 33.30 -1.27 -9.83
CA GLN A 738 33.63 0.00 -9.17
C GLN A 738 33.08 1.25 -9.90
N PRO A 739 33.20 1.38 -11.24
CA PRO A 739 32.62 2.51 -11.99
C PRO A 739 31.09 2.55 -11.98
N TRP A 740 30.43 1.40 -11.84
CA TRP A 740 28.97 1.34 -11.73
C TRP A 740 28.51 1.76 -10.33
N MET A 741 29.16 1.26 -9.27
CA MET A 741 28.84 1.64 -7.89
C MET A 741 29.06 3.13 -7.62
N SER A 742 30.18 3.70 -8.07
CA SER A 742 30.46 5.13 -7.88
C SER A 742 29.47 6.01 -8.64
N LYS A 743 29.05 5.60 -9.86
CA LYS A 743 28.04 6.29 -10.67
C LYS A 743 26.64 6.26 -10.05
N GLU A 744 26.21 5.12 -9.51
CA GLU A 744 24.81 4.93 -9.08
C GLU A 744 24.57 5.33 -7.60
N PHE A 745 25.59 5.15 -6.75
CA PHE A 745 25.51 5.39 -5.30
C PHE A 745 26.33 6.60 -4.83
N GLY A 746 27.26 7.14 -5.63
CA GLY A 746 27.89 8.44 -5.39
C GLY A 746 28.98 8.50 -4.31
N PHE A 747 29.42 7.35 -3.77
CA PHE A 747 30.49 7.28 -2.77
C PHE A 747 31.79 6.70 -3.35
N PRO A 748 32.98 7.21 -2.97
CA PRO A 748 34.24 6.48 -3.15
C PRO A 748 34.28 5.31 -2.15
N VAL A 749 34.08 4.09 -2.65
CA VAL A 749 34.05 2.89 -1.81
C VAL A 749 35.44 2.28 -1.72
N ASP A 750 36.16 2.58 -0.64
CA ASP A 750 37.40 1.91 -0.25
C ASP A 750 37.40 1.61 1.26
N TYR A 751 36.84 0.45 1.62
CA TYR A 751 36.69 -0.02 3.00
C TYR A 751 36.99 -1.52 3.09
N GLY A 752 38.22 -1.86 3.49
CA GLY A 752 38.63 -3.24 3.73
C GLY A 752 37.89 -3.86 4.92
N LEU A 753 37.06 -4.89 4.66
CA LEU A 753 36.32 -5.63 5.68
C LEU A 753 36.92 -7.03 5.89
N PRO A 754 37.05 -7.54 7.15
CA PRO A 754 37.70 -8.83 7.41
C PRO A 754 36.94 -10.05 6.85
N GLN A 755 37.60 -10.82 5.98
CA GLN A 755 36.95 -11.86 5.15
C GLN A 755 36.49 -13.12 5.87
N GLN A 756 36.96 -13.38 7.10
CA GLN A 756 36.72 -14.65 7.80
C GLN A 756 35.25 -14.99 8.10
N ARG A 757 34.31 -14.03 7.92
CA ARG A 757 32.86 -14.28 8.03
C ARG A 757 32.13 -14.45 6.70
N VAL A 758 32.75 -14.16 5.56
CA VAL A 758 32.10 -14.23 4.23
C VAL A 758 32.22 -15.63 3.63
N GLY A 759 33.39 -16.27 3.76
CA GLY A 759 33.64 -17.59 3.15
C GLY A 759 32.68 -18.69 3.62
N ALA A 760 32.30 -18.70 4.91
CA ALA A 760 31.34 -19.67 5.46
C ALA A 760 29.97 -19.61 4.76
N TRP A 761 29.44 -18.40 4.56
CA TRP A 761 28.15 -18.18 3.90
C TRP A 761 28.12 -18.61 2.43
N ILE A 762 29.27 -18.64 1.73
CA ILE A 762 29.34 -19.03 0.32
C ILE A 762 29.42 -20.56 0.16
N ILE A 763 30.05 -21.26 1.10
CA ILE A 763 30.24 -22.72 1.02
C ILE A 763 28.90 -23.47 1.20
N ASP A 764 27.98 -22.97 2.02
CA ASP A 764 26.64 -23.57 2.16
C ASP A 764 25.79 -23.48 0.88
N TRP A 765 25.98 -22.45 0.04
CA TRP A 765 25.24 -22.31 -1.22
C TRP A 765 25.61 -23.36 -2.27
N TYR A 766 26.79 -23.97 -2.20
CA TYR A 766 27.17 -25.07 -3.08
C TYR A 766 26.24 -26.30 -2.92
N MET A 767 25.66 -26.52 -1.74
CA MET A 767 24.68 -27.59 -1.51
C MET A 767 23.36 -27.40 -2.29
N LEU A 768 23.08 -26.18 -2.78
CA LEU A 768 21.86 -25.85 -3.54
C LEU A 768 22.02 -26.06 -5.06
N LEU A 769 23.19 -26.49 -5.55
CA LEU A 769 23.42 -26.79 -6.98
C LEU A 769 22.36 -27.69 -7.65
N PRO A 770 21.77 -28.71 -6.99
CA PRO A 770 20.72 -29.53 -7.60
C PRO A 770 19.43 -28.75 -7.99
N LEU A 771 19.21 -27.57 -7.39
CA LEU A 771 18.06 -26.69 -7.68
C LEU A 771 18.36 -25.66 -8.79
N ALA A 772 19.61 -25.61 -9.28
CA ALA A 772 20.05 -24.72 -10.34
C ALA A 772 19.14 -24.68 -11.58
N PRO A 773 18.61 -25.78 -12.17
CA PRO A 773 17.77 -25.68 -13.37
C PRO A 773 16.48 -24.86 -13.17
N PHE A 774 15.92 -24.81 -11.96
CA PHE A 774 14.71 -24.01 -11.67
C PHE A 774 15.06 -22.54 -11.35
N GLY A 775 16.16 -22.30 -10.65
CA GLY A 775 16.69 -20.94 -10.44
C GLY A 775 17.12 -20.30 -11.76
N VAL A 776 17.81 -21.06 -12.61
CA VAL A 776 18.17 -20.67 -13.98
C VAL A 776 16.93 -20.42 -14.83
N LEU A 777 15.84 -21.18 -14.71
CA LEU A 777 14.61 -20.88 -15.43
C LEU A 777 13.99 -19.54 -15.00
N GLY A 778 13.94 -19.25 -13.69
CA GLY A 778 13.45 -17.96 -13.18
C GLY A 778 14.32 -16.77 -13.64
N ILE A 779 15.64 -16.91 -13.54
CA ILE A 779 16.62 -15.90 -13.99
C ILE A 779 16.57 -15.74 -15.52
N TRP A 780 16.42 -16.83 -16.27
CA TRP A 780 16.28 -16.81 -17.73
C TRP A 780 14.99 -16.13 -18.16
N LEU A 781 13.87 -16.37 -17.48
CA LEU A 781 12.60 -15.65 -17.73
C LEU A 781 12.75 -14.14 -17.46
N ALA A 782 13.46 -13.74 -16.40
CA ALA A 782 13.76 -12.33 -16.15
C ALA A 782 14.66 -11.72 -17.25
N ILE A 783 15.74 -12.39 -17.64
CA ILE A 783 16.65 -11.96 -18.73
C ILE A 783 15.91 -11.88 -20.08
N VAL A 784 14.98 -12.80 -20.35
CA VAL A 784 14.11 -12.77 -21.55
C VAL A 784 13.12 -11.60 -21.49
N ALA A 785 12.60 -11.24 -20.32
CA ALA A 785 11.75 -10.07 -20.14
C ALA A 785 12.52 -8.74 -20.31
N MET A 786 13.80 -8.70 -19.96
CA MET A 786 14.69 -7.53 -20.17
C MET A 786 15.08 -7.34 -21.64
N LYS A 787 15.25 -8.42 -22.43
CA LYS A 787 15.73 -8.39 -23.83
C LYS A 787 14.73 -7.85 -24.88
N ARG A 788 13.76 -7.03 -24.50
CA ARG A 788 12.80 -6.40 -25.42
C ARG A 788 12.60 -4.92 -25.13
N GLU A 789 13.61 -4.14 -25.48
CA GLU A 789 13.44 -2.80 -26.03
C GLU A 789 14.19 -2.77 -27.36
N PRO A 790 13.52 -2.54 -28.51
CA PRO A 790 14.18 -1.75 -29.54
C PRO A 790 14.38 -0.36 -28.95
N GLU A 791 15.57 0.22 -29.11
CA GLU A 791 15.82 1.60 -28.70
C GLU A 791 14.83 2.52 -29.42
N ALA A 792 14.03 3.27 -28.66
CA ALA A 792 13.13 4.27 -29.23
C ALA A 792 13.98 5.51 -29.61
N PRO A 793 13.87 6.02 -30.85
CA PRO A 793 14.65 7.16 -31.33
C PRO A 793 14.13 8.52 -30.81
#